data_AF-A0A919SJ99-F1
#
_entry.id   AF-A0A919SJ99-F1
#
_cell.length_a   1.000
_cell.length_b   1.000
_cell.length_c   1.000
_cell.angle_alpha   90.00
_cell.angle_beta   90.00
_cell.angle_gamma   90.00
#
_symmetry.space_group_name_H-M   'P 1'
#
loop_
_entity.id
_entity.type
_entity.pdbx_description
1 polymer ?
#
loop_
_entity_poly.entity_id
_entity_poly.type
_entity_poly.pdbx_seq_one_letter_code
_entity_poly.pdbx_strand_id
1 'polypeptide(L)'
;MTDPGEGLSAGEALLLDRLTAGLRDVDQITLLLGSGVTAGVIPRVQGVLEIADSFAAGRNDDGALERALEQARSELVGARPIDVYRGYRRVFTDWVSAGAFDVIAQQAVLKAYAAPDPMESPLATHGLGQRLERGVGEGVENDRFSWQLPRGVEALGHLLTQVPEAFDHRVLTTNFDPLLEIAIRSAGGRAVSLPMDPRGTFGTARGTDGAVRVFHLHGFWRPTLHVRGPQLLHDPARITENKLLIAATADLIRGDTVCVIGSSDWSGALTAAIAAAARTRPVRVLWALNDPDAAGALSTAERLREATGLPVECFPGVDSERLFPALAERAQVPVPPRATGLRHRVRHHSWERQLVSQPGTHPPRDVPGLLLQLERRFGWINQQRGTVGPIRLLWPVRLRSRASVIHMVQAFVAGALARLGVEVRVCIDDVGSRDIDAAAAFRADLERWIDHTGHGAVREFVSLSEFLDQVQRHPADTSPESLLRPTDPWSVARTFYGEHNPSLYSLLAAVKAVPNLTSWDELEKNAWPIVQSVLRTDANRLLTPLTLWPYLNSMLLESATNDVMTLGGRDEAILWAQWRQTFGFGPGHLYNPYIKSLKHDAHMLRWSSEEELRRHLLRTRELPGWDAEGSYVPWLFQNALLLPGYLNNEPVPETEDFPLDSWAAFVAAIEDGRPVLDLLAARVTDLFLRP
;
A
#
# COMPACT_ATOMS: atom_id res chain seq x y z
N MET A 1 -25.89 -27.86 -14.34
CA MET A 1 -24.43 -28.09 -14.38
C MET A 1 -24.05 -28.04 -15.84
N THR A 2 -23.48 -26.92 -16.26
CA THR A 2 -22.84 -26.72 -17.57
C THR A 2 -21.56 -27.56 -17.62
N ASP A 3 -21.20 -28.09 -18.79
CA ASP A 3 -19.95 -28.85 -18.98
C ASP A 3 -18.76 -27.91 -18.67
N PRO A 4 -17.76 -28.31 -17.86
CA PRO A 4 -16.55 -27.49 -17.62
C PRO A 4 -15.81 -27.09 -18.90
N GLY A 5 -16.08 -27.76 -20.03
CA GLY A 5 -15.57 -27.41 -21.36
C GLY A 5 -16.37 -26.36 -22.13
N GLU A 6 -17.52 -25.91 -21.62
CA GLU A 6 -18.40 -24.98 -22.33
C GLU A 6 -17.76 -23.58 -22.40
N GLY A 7 -17.29 -23.20 -23.60
CA GLY A 7 -16.58 -21.94 -23.85
C GLY A 7 -15.06 -22.04 -24.01
N LEU A 8 -14.48 -23.25 -23.93
CA LEU A 8 -13.07 -23.49 -24.29
C LEU A 8 -12.92 -23.70 -25.80
N SER A 9 -11.78 -23.28 -26.35
CA SER A 9 -11.36 -23.70 -27.70
C SER A 9 -11.03 -25.19 -27.73
N ALA A 10 -10.98 -25.77 -28.94
CA ALA A 10 -10.63 -27.19 -29.11
C ALA A 10 -9.24 -27.52 -28.57
N GLY A 11 -8.25 -26.63 -28.77
CA GLY A 11 -6.90 -26.82 -28.24
C GLY A 11 -6.85 -26.72 -26.71
N GLU A 12 -7.61 -25.80 -26.12
CA GLU A 12 -7.77 -25.69 -24.66
C GLU A 12 -8.39 -26.94 -24.04
N ALA A 13 -9.47 -27.47 -24.62
CA ALA A 13 -10.13 -28.67 -24.14
C ALA A 13 -9.19 -29.88 -24.17
N LEU A 14 -8.41 -30.05 -25.26
CA LEU A 14 -7.42 -31.12 -25.37
C LEU A 14 -6.29 -30.99 -24.33
N LEU A 15 -5.77 -29.78 -24.12
CA LEU A 15 -4.75 -29.55 -23.09
C LEU A 15 -5.31 -29.83 -21.69
N LEU A 16 -6.55 -29.41 -21.43
CA LEU A 16 -7.24 -29.68 -20.18
C LEU A 16 -7.40 -31.18 -19.94
N ASP A 17 -7.76 -31.96 -20.96
CA ASP A 17 -7.84 -33.42 -20.89
C ASP A 17 -6.48 -34.04 -20.55
N ARG A 18 -5.40 -33.60 -21.21
CA ARG A 18 -4.03 -34.07 -20.94
C ARG A 18 -3.57 -33.78 -19.52
N LEU A 19 -3.80 -32.56 -19.04
CA LEU A 19 -3.45 -32.16 -17.67
C LEU A 19 -4.29 -32.91 -16.64
N THR A 20 -5.59 -33.08 -16.89
CA THR A 20 -6.48 -33.85 -16.00
C THR A 20 -6.04 -35.31 -15.89
N ALA A 21 -5.63 -35.93 -17.00
CA ALA A 21 -5.08 -37.28 -16.99
C ALA A 21 -3.78 -37.35 -16.17
N GLY A 22 -2.84 -36.42 -16.41
CA GLY A 22 -1.58 -36.36 -15.65
C GLY A 22 -1.79 -36.20 -14.14
N LEU A 23 -2.77 -35.39 -13.71
CA LEU A 23 -3.12 -35.26 -12.30
C LEU A 23 -3.67 -36.56 -11.67
N ARG A 24 -4.33 -37.43 -12.46
CA ARG A 24 -4.90 -38.71 -11.99
C ARG A 24 -3.88 -39.83 -11.95
N ASP A 25 -2.99 -39.87 -12.94
CA ASP A 25 -2.01 -40.94 -13.11
C ASP A 25 -0.77 -40.76 -12.21
N VAL A 26 -0.77 -39.72 -11.36
CA VAL A 26 0.35 -39.32 -10.48
C VAL A 26 1.61 -38.97 -11.28
N ASP A 27 1.45 -38.55 -12.54
CA ASP A 27 2.54 -37.98 -13.32
C ASP A 27 3.02 -36.72 -12.63
N GLN A 28 4.33 -36.59 -12.42
CA GLN A 28 4.89 -35.32 -11.96
C GLN A 28 4.89 -34.32 -13.11
N ILE A 29 4.17 -33.22 -12.96
CA ILE A 29 4.05 -32.14 -13.95
C ILE A 29 4.97 -31.00 -13.54
N THR A 30 5.97 -30.70 -14.37
CA THR A 30 6.77 -29.48 -14.24
C THR A 30 6.07 -28.36 -15.02
N LEU A 31 5.54 -27.36 -14.33
CA LEU A 31 4.97 -26.15 -14.93
C LEU A 31 6.07 -25.13 -15.24
N LEU A 32 6.09 -24.65 -16.49
CA LEU A 32 6.91 -23.56 -17.00
C LEU A 32 6.00 -22.42 -17.46
N LEU A 33 5.96 -21.34 -16.67
CA LEU A 33 5.02 -20.24 -16.86
C LEU A 33 5.72 -18.99 -17.40
N GLY A 34 5.11 -18.37 -18.40
CA GLY A 34 5.58 -17.11 -18.97
C GLY A 34 4.66 -15.93 -18.68
N SER A 35 5.05 -14.76 -19.20
CA SER A 35 4.37 -13.49 -18.90
C SER A 35 2.95 -13.43 -19.47
N GLY A 36 2.60 -14.31 -20.41
CA GLY A 36 1.23 -14.49 -20.89
C GLY A 36 0.25 -14.85 -19.77
N VAL A 37 0.70 -15.55 -18.72
CA VAL A 37 -0.16 -15.96 -17.59
C VAL A 37 -0.55 -14.78 -16.70
N THR A 38 0.26 -13.72 -16.63
CA THR A 38 0.01 -12.54 -15.80
C THR A 38 -0.36 -11.30 -16.61
N ALA A 39 -0.47 -11.42 -17.95
CA ALA A 39 -0.67 -10.32 -18.88
C ALA A 39 -2.01 -9.57 -18.75
N GLY A 40 -2.98 -10.12 -18.00
CA GLY A 40 -4.25 -9.43 -17.71
C GLY A 40 -4.10 -8.26 -16.75
N VAL A 41 -3.04 -8.24 -15.93
CA VAL A 41 -2.79 -7.18 -14.92
C VAL A 41 -1.36 -6.62 -14.98
N ILE A 42 -0.39 -7.41 -15.45
CA ILE A 42 0.99 -6.96 -15.66
C ILE A 42 1.12 -6.44 -17.10
N PRO A 43 1.63 -5.21 -17.32
CA PRO A 43 1.84 -4.67 -18.65
C PRO A 43 2.71 -5.59 -19.51
N ARG A 44 2.27 -5.82 -20.75
CA ARG A 44 3.12 -6.43 -21.78
C ARG A 44 4.22 -5.45 -22.19
N VAL A 45 5.16 -5.91 -23.03
CA VAL A 45 6.29 -5.13 -23.52
C VAL A 45 5.90 -3.69 -23.88
N GLN A 46 4.85 -3.49 -24.67
CA GLN A 46 4.39 -2.15 -25.05
C GLN A 46 4.12 -1.24 -23.85
N GLY A 47 3.39 -1.71 -22.84
CA GLY A 47 3.12 -0.93 -21.63
C GLY A 47 4.36 -0.72 -20.76
N VAL A 48 5.37 -1.60 -20.84
CA VAL A 48 6.68 -1.34 -20.21
C VAL A 48 7.44 -0.22 -20.93
N LEU A 49 7.36 -0.16 -22.27
CA LEU A 49 7.95 0.92 -23.06
C LEU A 49 7.27 2.26 -22.80
N GLU A 50 5.95 2.28 -22.64
CA GLU A 50 5.20 3.49 -22.25
C GLU A 50 5.67 4.03 -20.89
N ILE A 51 5.92 3.16 -19.90
CA ILE A 51 6.50 3.58 -18.61
C ILE A 51 7.90 4.17 -18.81
N ALA A 52 8.70 3.60 -19.72
CA ALA A 52 10.03 4.11 -20.05
C ALA A 52 9.96 5.49 -20.72
N ASP A 53 8.99 5.71 -21.62
CA ASP A 53 8.76 6.99 -22.28
C ASP A 53 8.31 8.05 -21.25
N SER A 54 7.36 7.71 -20.37
CA SER A 54 6.94 8.62 -19.27
C SER A 54 8.09 8.96 -18.33
N PHE A 55 8.97 8.00 -18.03
CA PHE A 55 10.18 8.25 -17.26
C PHE A 55 11.12 9.23 -17.98
N ALA A 56 11.33 9.05 -19.29
CA ALA A 56 12.18 9.93 -20.07
C ALA A 56 11.63 11.36 -20.17
N ALA A 57 10.33 11.52 -20.42
CA ALA A 57 9.67 12.82 -20.48
C ALA A 57 9.74 13.60 -19.14
N GLY A 58 9.78 12.88 -18.01
CA GLY A 58 9.89 13.49 -16.69
C GLY A 58 11.31 13.90 -16.26
N ARG A 59 12.33 13.66 -17.10
CA ARG A 59 13.73 13.96 -16.75
C ARG A 59 14.11 15.39 -17.06
N ASN A 60 14.94 15.96 -16.20
CA ASN A 60 15.59 17.24 -16.42
C ASN A 60 16.89 17.05 -17.22
N ASP A 61 16.78 16.61 -18.47
CA ASP A 61 17.92 16.40 -19.39
C ASP A 61 17.69 17.03 -20.78
N ASP A 62 16.88 18.10 -20.85
CA ASP A 62 16.49 18.79 -22.08
C ASP A 62 15.92 17.84 -23.15
N GLY A 63 15.25 16.76 -22.73
CA GLY A 63 14.63 15.74 -23.58
C GLY A 63 15.65 14.85 -24.31
N ALA A 64 16.89 14.77 -23.83
CA ALA A 64 17.93 13.99 -24.50
C ALA A 64 17.64 12.49 -24.47
N LEU A 65 17.16 11.97 -23.34
CA LEU A 65 16.76 10.56 -23.25
C LEU A 65 15.55 10.27 -24.15
N GLU A 66 14.56 11.17 -24.16
CA GLU A 66 13.37 11.04 -25.02
C GLU A 66 13.76 10.94 -26.50
N ARG A 67 14.64 11.83 -26.99
CA ARG A 67 15.15 11.77 -28.37
C ARG A 67 15.92 10.48 -28.64
N ALA A 68 16.70 9.97 -27.69
CA ALA A 68 17.44 8.72 -27.85
C ALA A 68 16.50 7.50 -27.93
N LEU A 69 15.41 7.50 -27.16
CA LEU A 69 14.37 6.47 -27.24
C LEU A 69 13.59 6.53 -28.55
N GLU A 70 13.23 7.74 -29.00
CA GLU A 70 12.56 7.94 -30.29
C GLU A 70 13.47 7.49 -31.45
N GLN A 71 14.77 7.81 -31.39
CA GLN A 71 15.73 7.32 -32.37
C GLN A 71 15.76 5.78 -32.38
N ALA A 72 15.89 5.13 -31.21
CA ALA A 72 15.90 3.67 -31.12
C ALA A 72 14.61 3.03 -31.66
N ARG A 73 13.46 3.69 -31.47
CA ARG A 73 12.17 3.27 -32.01
C ARG A 73 12.14 3.41 -33.55
N SER A 74 12.64 4.52 -34.08
CA SER A 74 12.70 4.79 -35.52
C SER A 74 13.63 3.83 -36.28
N GLU A 75 14.74 3.42 -35.65
CA GLU A 75 15.69 2.45 -36.20
C GLU A 75 15.12 1.02 -36.23
N LEU A 76 14.09 0.75 -35.43
CA LEU A 76 13.48 -0.57 -35.23
C LEU A 76 12.02 -0.64 -35.73
N VAL A 77 11.64 0.24 -36.67
CA VAL A 77 10.32 0.22 -37.29
C VAL A 77 10.08 -1.14 -37.98
N GLY A 78 8.98 -1.80 -37.62
CA GLY A 78 8.62 -3.13 -38.11
C GLY A 78 9.37 -4.28 -37.43
N ALA A 79 10.28 -4.00 -36.48
CA ALA A 79 10.91 -5.03 -35.66
C ALA A 79 9.91 -5.64 -34.66
N ARG A 80 10.28 -6.79 -34.08
CA ARG A 80 9.44 -7.42 -33.05
C ARG A 80 9.48 -6.57 -31.78
N PRO A 81 8.41 -6.55 -30.95
CA PRO A 81 8.39 -5.77 -29.71
C PRO A 81 9.58 -6.01 -28.78
N ILE A 82 10.09 -7.25 -28.73
CA ILE A 82 11.26 -7.61 -27.91
C ILE A 82 12.55 -6.94 -28.40
N ASP A 83 12.66 -6.65 -29.69
CA ASP A 83 13.83 -5.99 -30.26
C ASP A 83 13.82 -4.48 -29.90
N VAL A 84 12.64 -3.84 -29.91
CA VAL A 84 12.45 -2.46 -29.42
C VAL A 84 12.77 -2.36 -27.92
N TYR A 85 12.31 -3.34 -27.12
CA TYR A 85 12.65 -3.44 -25.70
C TYR A 85 14.16 -3.49 -25.45
N ARG A 86 14.91 -4.24 -26.28
CA ARG A 86 16.39 -4.28 -26.21
C ARG A 86 17.00 -2.92 -26.52
N GLY A 87 16.50 -2.24 -27.55
CA GLY A 87 16.93 -0.89 -27.92
C GLY A 87 16.76 0.08 -26.76
N TYR A 88 15.58 0.10 -26.16
CA TYR A 88 15.25 0.92 -24.99
C TYR A 88 16.19 0.64 -23.81
N ARG A 89 16.40 -0.63 -23.48
CA ARG A 89 17.30 -1.00 -22.39
C ARG A 89 18.74 -0.56 -22.64
N ARG A 90 19.24 -0.66 -23.88
CA ARG A 90 20.56 -0.16 -24.25
C ARG A 90 20.66 1.34 -24.04
N VAL A 91 19.69 2.10 -24.56
CA VAL A 91 19.60 3.55 -24.36
C VAL A 91 19.62 3.91 -22.87
N PHE A 92 18.80 3.25 -22.03
CA PHE A 92 18.82 3.49 -20.58
C PHE A 92 20.15 3.14 -19.92
N THR A 93 20.83 2.08 -20.37
CA THR A 93 22.14 1.69 -19.86
C THR A 93 23.18 2.77 -20.15
N ASP A 94 23.14 3.32 -21.37
CA ASP A 94 24.11 4.30 -21.86
C ASP A 94 23.86 5.71 -21.30
N TRP A 95 22.59 6.11 -21.17
CA TRP A 95 22.19 7.48 -20.78
C TRP A 95 21.84 7.66 -19.30
N VAL A 96 21.51 6.57 -18.58
CA VAL A 96 21.07 6.65 -17.18
C VAL A 96 21.93 5.78 -16.28
N SER A 97 21.76 4.46 -16.35
CA SER A 97 22.62 3.46 -15.71
C SER A 97 22.18 2.05 -16.09
N ALA A 98 23.07 1.07 -15.92
CA ALA A 98 22.77 -0.34 -16.18
C ALA A 98 21.58 -0.93 -15.39
N GLY A 99 21.21 -0.31 -14.25
CA GLY A 99 20.09 -0.74 -13.40
C GLY A 99 18.84 0.14 -13.50
N ALA A 100 18.86 1.22 -14.29
CA ALA A 100 17.71 2.12 -14.40
C ALA A 100 16.51 1.45 -15.07
N PHE A 101 16.76 0.59 -16.07
CA PHE A 101 15.69 -0.14 -16.74
C PHE A 101 15.03 -1.19 -15.85
N ASP A 102 15.75 -1.72 -14.86
CA ASP A 102 15.17 -2.63 -13.85
C ASP A 102 14.09 -1.92 -13.02
N VAL A 103 14.24 -0.60 -12.81
CA VAL A 103 13.22 0.21 -12.14
C VAL A 103 11.97 0.31 -13.00
N ILE A 104 12.10 0.46 -14.33
CA ILE A 104 10.96 0.45 -15.25
C ILE A 104 10.21 -0.88 -15.18
N ALA A 105 10.94 -2.00 -15.20
CA ALA A 105 10.35 -3.33 -15.04
C ALA A 105 9.65 -3.50 -13.67
N GLN A 106 10.25 -2.98 -12.59
CA GLN A 106 9.64 -2.97 -11.27
C GLN A 106 8.35 -2.13 -11.23
N GLN A 107 8.32 -0.96 -11.86
CA GLN A 107 7.12 -0.12 -11.95
C GLN A 107 6.00 -0.82 -12.75
N ALA A 108 6.35 -1.58 -13.79
CA ALA A 108 5.39 -2.40 -14.51
C ALA A 108 4.75 -3.46 -13.61
N VAL A 109 5.53 -4.13 -12.76
CA VAL A 109 5.00 -5.08 -11.76
C VAL A 109 4.08 -4.39 -10.76
N LEU A 110 4.46 -3.20 -10.28
CA LEU A 110 3.66 -2.42 -9.33
C LEU A 110 2.32 -1.93 -9.89
N LYS A 111 2.10 -1.92 -11.22
CA LYS A 111 0.77 -1.60 -11.78
C LYS A 111 -0.32 -2.58 -11.34
N ALA A 112 0.04 -3.83 -10.99
CA ALA A 112 -0.91 -4.80 -10.45
C ALA A 112 -1.18 -4.60 -8.94
N TYR A 113 -0.50 -3.67 -8.28
CA TYR A 113 -0.69 -3.37 -6.86
C TYR A 113 -1.54 -2.10 -6.68
N ALA A 114 -2.70 -2.26 -6.06
CA ALA A 114 -3.67 -1.21 -5.80
C ALA A 114 -4.18 -1.30 -4.35
N ALA A 115 -3.50 -0.59 -3.44
CA ALA A 115 -3.93 -0.52 -2.05
C ALA A 115 -5.27 0.25 -1.92
N PRO A 116 -6.27 -0.29 -1.20
CA PRO A 116 -7.54 0.42 -0.96
C PRO A 116 -7.33 1.76 -0.24
N ASP A 117 -6.31 1.82 0.61
CA ASP A 117 -5.87 3.04 1.29
C ASP A 117 -4.39 3.29 0.98
N PRO A 118 -4.08 4.23 0.06
CA PRO A 118 -2.72 4.61 -0.27
C PRO A 118 -1.86 5.00 0.94
N MET A 119 -2.46 5.47 2.05
CA MET A 119 -1.73 5.90 3.26
C MET A 119 -1.31 4.73 4.15
N GLU A 120 -1.98 3.59 4.04
CA GLU A 120 -1.63 2.37 4.78
C GLU A 120 -0.74 1.42 3.97
N SER A 121 -0.58 1.72 2.68
CA SER A 121 0.30 1.00 1.77
C SER A 121 1.76 1.05 2.22
N PRO A 122 2.53 -0.05 2.09
CA PRO A 122 3.98 -0.01 2.24
C PRO A 122 4.66 0.96 1.25
N LEU A 123 3.99 1.35 0.16
CA LEU A 123 4.47 2.36 -0.80
C LEU A 123 4.18 3.80 -0.38
N ALA A 124 3.47 4.05 0.73
CA ALA A 124 3.01 5.39 1.11
C ALA A 124 4.13 6.44 1.23
N THR A 125 5.36 6.00 1.49
CA THR A 125 6.55 6.85 1.62
C THR A 125 7.55 6.67 0.46
N HIS A 126 7.31 5.72 -0.45
CA HIS A 126 8.21 5.39 -1.54
C HIS A 126 8.01 6.34 -2.73
N GLY A 127 9.09 6.91 -3.25
CA GLY A 127 8.99 7.79 -4.42
C GLY A 127 8.63 7.02 -5.70
N LEU A 128 7.82 7.65 -6.56
CA LEU A 128 7.52 7.12 -7.89
C LEU A 128 8.81 7.01 -8.73
N GLY A 129 8.95 5.90 -9.46
CA GLY A 129 10.12 5.68 -10.32
C GLY A 129 11.42 5.44 -9.54
N GLN A 130 11.33 5.07 -8.26
CA GLN A 130 12.49 4.72 -7.45
C GLN A 130 12.59 3.23 -7.23
N ARG A 131 13.81 2.77 -7.04
CA ARG A 131 14.11 1.37 -6.77
C ARG A 131 13.66 1.01 -5.37
N LEU A 132 12.82 -0.01 -5.25
CA LEU A 132 12.40 -0.54 -3.97
C LEU A 132 13.56 -1.17 -3.22
N GLU A 133 13.67 -0.80 -1.95
CA GLU A 133 14.47 -1.53 -0.98
C GLU A 133 13.78 -2.85 -0.60
N ARG A 134 14.59 -3.76 -0.05
CA ARG A 134 14.12 -5.10 0.33
C ARG A 134 12.91 -5.05 1.27
N GLY A 135 12.99 -4.25 2.34
CA GLY A 135 11.95 -4.19 3.37
C GLY A 135 10.62 -3.68 2.82
N VAL A 136 10.66 -2.64 2.00
CA VAL A 136 9.48 -2.09 1.34
C VAL A 136 8.88 -3.13 0.39
N GLY A 137 9.70 -3.74 -0.48
CA GLY A 137 9.23 -4.76 -1.40
C GLY A 137 8.62 -5.99 -0.71
N GLU A 138 9.20 -6.44 0.41
CA GLU A 138 8.61 -7.51 1.24
C GLU A 138 7.28 -7.09 1.86
N GLY A 139 7.16 -5.84 2.30
CA GLY A 139 5.91 -5.27 2.80
C GLY A 139 4.81 -5.30 1.73
N VAL A 140 5.10 -4.82 0.53
CA VAL A 140 4.15 -4.80 -0.60
C VAL A 140 3.70 -6.23 -0.96
N GLU A 141 4.62 -7.18 -1.06
CA GLU A 141 4.29 -8.59 -1.36
C GLU A 141 3.41 -9.23 -0.28
N ASN A 142 3.60 -8.86 0.99
CA ASN A 142 2.82 -9.37 2.10
C ASN A 142 1.43 -8.74 2.22
N ASP A 143 1.20 -7.57 1.60
CA ASP A 143 -0.13 -6.97 1.47
C ASP A 143 -0.94 -7.65 0.36
N ARG A 144 -1.24 -8.94 0.60
CA ARG A 144 -1.81 -9.86 -0.40
C ARG A 144 -3.08 -9.32 -1.05
N PHE A 145 -3.94 -8.64 -0.29
CA PHE A 145 -5.28 -8.23 -0.74
C PHE A 145 -5.28 -7.00 -1.66
N SER A 146 -4.17 -6.27 -1.69
CA SER A 146 -3.97 -5.10 -2.55
C SER A 146 -3.44 -5.47 -3.94
N TRP A 147 -3.07 -6.73 -4.18
CA TRP A 147 -2.66 -7.20 -5.51
C TRP A 147 -3.85 -7.69 -6.32
N GLN A 148 -3.94 -7.21 -7.56
CA GLN A 148 -4.84 -7.75 -8.58
C GLN A 148 -4.29 -9.10 -9.03
N LEU A 149 -5.13 -10.14 -8.94
CA LEU A 149 -4.80 -11.48 -9.43
C LEU A 149 -5.70 -11.80 -10.62
N PRO A 150 -5.13 -12.18 -11.77
CA PRO A 150 -5.90 -12.79 -12.85
C PRO A 150 -6.58 -14.07 -12.35
N ARG A 151 -7.77 -14.38 -12.88
CA ARG A 151 -8.58 -15.52 -12.42
C ARG A 151 -7.85 -16.84 -12.63
N GLY A 152 -7.06 -16.94 -13.70
CA GLY A 152 -6.22 -18.10 -13.99
C GLY A 152 -5.12 -18.29 -12.95
N VAL A 153 -4.45 -17.21 -12.54
CA VAL A 153 -3.39 -17.23 -11.53
C VAL A 153 -3.97 -17.58 -10.16
N GLU A 154 -5.15 -17.05 -9.81
CA GLU A 154 -5.86 -17.41 -8.58
C GLU A 154 -6.17 -18.92 -8.54
N ALA A 155 -6.81 -19.46 -9.58
CA ALA A 155 -7.11 -20.89 -9.66
C ALA A 155 -5.85 -21.77 -9.61
N LEU A 156 -4.78 -21.34 -10.27
CA LEU A 156 -3.49 -22.02 -10.19
C LEU A 156 -2.91 -22.01 -8.77
N GLY A 157 -3.02 -20.90 -8.03
CA GLY A 157 -2.58 -20.85 -6.63
C GLY A 157 -3.30 -21.87 -5.75
N HIS A 158 -4.58 -22.10 -5.99
CA HIS A 158 -5.37 -23.13 -5.32
C HIS A 158 -4.92 -24.55 -5.71
N LEU A 159 -4.71 -24.81 -7.01
CA LEU A 159 -4.17 -26.09 -7.49
C LEU A 159 -2.82 -26.42 -6.86
N LEU A 160 -1.89 -25.47 -6.87
CA LEU A 160 -0.55 -25.63 -6.29
C LEU A 160 -0.57 -25.84 -4.77
N THR A 161 -1.64 -25.41 -4.09
CA THR A 161 -1.78 -25.57 -2.65
C THR A 161 -2.45 -26.89 -2.27
N GLN A 162 -3.44 -27.33 -3.05
CA GLN A 162 -4.28 -28.48 -2.69
C GLN A 162 -3.86 -29.80 -3.34
N VAL A 163 -3.15 -29.75 -4.46
CA VAL A 163 -2.55 -30.92 -5.12
C VAL A 163 -1.07 -30.70 -5.40
N PRO A 164 -0.26 -30.31 -4.40
CA PRO A 164 1.13 -29.90 -4.61
C PRO A 164 2.04 -31.04 -5.07
N GLU A 165 1.72 -32.30 -4.75
CA GLU A 165 2.51 -33.48 -5.11
C GLU A 165 2.55 -33.69 -6.62
N ALA A 166 1.44 -33.42 -7.32
CA ALA A 166 1.34 -33.51 -8.77
C ALA A 166 2.29 -32.53 -9.48
N PHE A 167 2.69 -31.46 -8.77
CA PHE A 167 3.63 -30.45 -9.25
C PHE A 167 4.99 -30.50 -8.54
N ASP A 168 5.29 -31.56 -7.78
CA ASP A 168 6.52 -31.71 -6.97
C ASP A 168 6.83 -30.45 -6.12
N HIS A 169 5.79 -29.83 -5.57
CA HIS A 169 5.86 -28.57 -4.81
C HIS A 169 6.72 -27.50 -5.52
N ARG A 170 6.66 -27.41 -6.85
CA ARG A 170 7.48 -26.49 -7.64
C ARG A 170 6.74 -25.89 -8.83
N VAL A 171 7.12 -24.66 -9.16
CA VAL A 171 6.77 -23.99 -10.42
C VAL A 171 7.98 -23.23 -10.91
N LEU A 172 8.22 -23.28 -12.22
CA LEU A 172 9.25 -22.50 -12.89
C LEU A 172 8.57 -21.36 -13.65
N THR A 173 9.09 -20.14 -13.52
CA THR A 173 8.52 -18.97 -14.18
C THR A 173 9.58 -18.04 -14.76
N THR A 174 9.29 -17.46 -15.93
CA THR A 174 10.10 -16.38 -16.50
C THR A 174 9.63 -14.99 -16.05
N ASN A 175 8.58 -14.92 -15.24
CA ASN A 175 8.01 -13.67 -14.76
C ASN A 175 8.84 -13.10 -13.61
N PHE A 176 8.87 -11.78 -13.50
CA PHE A 176 9.49 -11.10 -12.36
C PHE A 176 8.51 -10.89 -11.21
N ASP A 177 7.21 -10.84 -11.54
CA ASP A 177 6.13 -10.50 -10.61
C ASP A 177 5.90 -11.58 -9.55
N PRO A 178 5.35 -11.21 -8.37
CA PRO A 178 5.11 -12.14 -7.26
C PRO A 178 3.71 -12.79 -7.28
N LEU A 179 2.97 -12.72 -8.40
CA LEU A 179 1.54 -13.04 -8.39
C LEU A 179 1.27 -14.52 -8.07
N LEU A 180 2.17 -15.43 -8.44
CA LEU A 180 2.07 -16.86 -8.10
C LEU A 180 2.16 -17.07 -6.59
N GLU A 181 3.13 -16.45 -5.92
CA GLU A 181 3.30 -16.56 -4.48
C GLU A 181 2.13 -15.94 -3.73
N ILE A 182 1.61 -14.81 -4.21
CA ILE A 182 0.44 -14.16 -3.64
C ILE A 182 -0.80 -15.04 -3.80
N ALA A 183 -0.98 -15.69 -4.95
CA ALA A 183 -2.09 -16.62 -5.18
C ALA A 183 -2.01 -17.84 -4.26
N ILE A 184 -0.84 -18.50 -4.17
CA ILE A 184 -0.62 -19.63 -3.26
C ILE A 184 -0.90 -19.23 -1.80
N ARG A 185 -0.36 -18.09 -1.34
CA ARG A 185 -0.60 -17.61 0.03
C ARG A 185 -2.04 -17.16 0.26
N SER A 186 -2.75 -16.71 -0.77
CA SER A 186 -4.18 -16.36 -0.68
C SER A 186 -5.05 -17.61 -0.57
N ALA A 187 -4.63 -18.71 -1.20
CA ALA A 187 -5.24 -20.04 -1.06
C ALA A 187 -4.92 -20.75 0.28
N GLY A 188 -4.18 -20.11 1.19
CA GLY A 188 -3.77 -20.67 2.48
C GLY A 188 -2.48 -21.50 2.44
N GLY A 189 -1.82 -21.60 1.28
CA GLY A 189 -0.55 -22.31 1.13
C GLY A 189 0.67 -21.51 1.60
N ARG A 190 1.82 -22.18 1.63
CA ARG A 190 3.14 -21.53 1.86
C ARG A 190 3.88 -21.44 0.53
N ALA A 191 4.36 -20.24 0.17
CA ALA A 191 5.13 -20.01 -1.06
C ALA A 191 6.50 -19.42 -0.76
N VAL A 192 7.53 -19.93 -1.44
CA VAL A 192 8.92 -19.45 -1.36
C VAL A 192 9.39 -18.99 -2.73
N SER A 193 9.79 -17.72 -2.82
CA SER A 193 10.38 -17.13 -4.03
C SER A 193 11.86 -17.48 -4.12
N LEU A 194 12.25 -18.10 -5.23
CA LEU A 194 13.61 -18.54 -5.53
C LEU A 194 14.09 -17.89 -6.83
N PRO A 195 14.52 -16.61 -6.80
CA PRO A 195 15.16 -15.99 -7.95
C PRO A 195 16.47 -16.70 -8.31
N MET A 196 16.69 -16.89 -9.60
CA MET A 196 17.97 -17.33 -10.14
C MET A 196 18.84 -16.13 -10.49
N ASP A 197 20.13 -16.24 -10.20
CA ASP A 197 21.15 -15.30 -10.66
C ASP A 197 21.70 -15.72 -12.05
N PRO A 198 22.53 -14.89 -12.72
CA PRO A 198 23.09 -15.26 -14.02
C PRO A 198 24.07 -16.45 -13.96
N ARG A 199 24.41 -16.98 -12.79
CA ARG A 199 25.20 -18.21 -12.66
C ARG A 199 24.29 -19.43 -12.50
N GLY A 200 22.98 -19.26 -12.61
CA GLY A 200 22.00 -20.31 -12.35
C GLY A 200 21.89 -20.68 -10.87
N THR A 201 22.45 -19.88 -9.97
CA THR A 201 22.40 -20.12 -8.53
C THR A 201 21.14 -19.51 -7.94
N PHE A 202 20.52 -20.23 -7.00
CA PHE A 202 19.39 -19.76 -6.20
C PHE A 202 19.64 -20.14 -4.74
N GLY A 203 19.08 -19.36 -3.80
CA GLY A 203 19.29 -19.63 -2.38
C GLY A 203 18.60 -20.92 -1.92
N THR A 204 19.17 -21.56 -0.89
CA THR A 204 18.52 -22.64 -0.15
C THR A 204 17.71 -22.05 0.99
N ALA A 205 16.39 -22.01 0.86
CA ALA A 205 15.53 -21.64 1.98
C ALA A 205 15.52 -22.78 3.00
N ARG A 206 16.00 -22.54 4.23
CA ARG A 206 15.81 -23.48 5.35
C ARG A 206 14.32 -23.54 5.71
N GLY A 207 13.77 -24.74 5.93
CA GLY A 207 12.38 -24.91 6.41
C GLY A 207 11.28 -24.96 5.33
N THR A 208 11.63 -25.35 4.10
CA THR A 208 10.69 -25.44 2.94
C THR A 208 9.73 -26.63 2.99
N ASP A 209 9.66 -27.38 4.08
CA ASP A 209 8.89 -28.63 4.11
C ASP A 209 7.40 -28.37 3.89
N GLY A 210 6.83 -28.89 2.81
CA GLY A 210 5.46 -28.58 2.38
C GLY A 210 5.20 -27.16 1.83
N ALA A 211 6.24 -26.37 1.50
CA ALA A 211 6.06 -25.10 0.79
C ALA A 211 6.21 -25.27 -0.73
N VAL A 212 5.39 -24.56 -1.50
CA VAL A 212 5.52 -24.46 -2.96
C VAL A 212 6.69 -23.54 -3.29
N ARG A 213 7.62 -24.05 -4.10
CA ARG A 213 8.83 -23.34 -4.53
C ARG A 213 8.59 -22.69 -5.90
N VAL A 214 8.66 -21.37 -5.96
CA VAL A 214 8.49 -20.61 -7.20
C VAL A 214 9.87 -20.15 -7.67
N PHE A 215 10.37 -20.75 -8.75
CA PHE A 215 11.68 -20.43 -9.30
C PHE A 215 11.55 -19.37 -10.39
N HIS A 216 12.12 -18.20 -10.16
CA HIS A 216 12.14 -17.12 -11.14
C HIS A 216 13.41 -17.18 -11.96
N LEU A 217 13.30 -17.78 -13.14
CA LEU A 217 14.41 -18.04 -14.05
C LEU A 217 15.08 -16.76 -14.52
N HIS A 218 14.32 -15.67 -14.58
CA HIS A 218 14.81 -14.37 -15.04
C HIS A 218 15.02 -13.36 -13.88
N GLY A 219 15.14 -13.83 -12.64
CA GLY A 219 15.24 -12.96 -11.47
C GLY A 219 13.88 -12.44 -10.99
N PHE A 220 13.88 -11.59 -9.96
CA PHE A 220 12.67 -11.20 -9.23
C PHE A 220 12.55 -9.68 -9.09
N TRP A 221 11.32 -9.17 -9.10
CA TRP A 221 11.00 -7.74 -9.17
C TRP A 221 11.56 -6.87 -8.03
N ARG A 222 11.92 -7.48 -6.89
CA ARG A 222 12.50 -6.82 -5.72
C ARG A 222 13.77 -7.52 -5.22
N PRO A 223 14.63 -6.82 -4.44
CA PRO A 223 15.75 -7.47 -3.76
C PRO A 223 15.30 -8.56 -2.77
N THR A 224 16.09 -9.63 -2.65
CA THR A 224 15.89 -10.74 -1.67
C THR A 224 17.20 -11.03 -0.90
N LEU A 225 17.13 -11.78 0.20
CA LEU A 225 18.34 -12.21 0.94
C LEU A 225 19.20 -13.22 0.17
N HIS A 226 18.58 -13.97 -0.71
CA HIS A 226 19.16 -15.16 -1.33
C HIS A 226 20.02 -14.84 -2.55
N VAL A 227 19.81 -13.66 -3.15
CA VAL A 227 20.56 -13.18 -4.32
C VAL A 227 21.07 -11.78 -4.00
N ARG A 228 22.39 -11.56 -4.09
CA ARG A 228 22.99 -10.25 -3.86
C ARG A 228 22.67 -9.33 -5.03
N GLY A 229 21.83 -8.32 -4.78
CA GLY A 229 21.39 -7.33 -5.75
C GLY A 229 20.23 -7.82 -6.64
N PRO A 230 19.39 -6.93 -7.17
CA PRO A 230 18.47 -7.26 -8.25
C PRO A 230 19.30 -7.39 -9.52
N GLN A 231 19.20 -8.55 -10.15
CA GLN A 231 19.64 -8.76 -11.51
C GLN A 231 18.43 -9.32 -12.23
N LEU A 232 17.54 -8.44 -12.69
CA LEU A 232 16.51 -8.85 -13.63
C LEU A 232 17.24 -9.32 -14.89
N LEU A 233 17.15 -10.62 -15.17
CA LEU A 233 17.74 -11.26 -16.34
C LEU A 233 16.75 -11.15 -17.49
N HIS A 234 16.48 -9.93 -17.90
CA HIS A 234 15.62 -9.61 -19.04
C HIS A 234 16.42 -9.12 -20.24
N ASP A 235 17.74 -9.31 -20.23
CA ASP A 235 18.60 -9.08 -21.39
C ASP A 235 18.67 -10.33 -22.25
N PRO A 236 18.07 -10.31 -23.44
CA PRO A 236 18.02 -11.47 -24.32
C PRO A 236 19.35 -12.07 -24.70
N ALA A 237 20.35 -11.23 -24.99
CA ALA A 237 21.67 -11.71 -25.37
C ALA A 237 22.32 -12.47 -24.21
N ARG A 238 22.13 -11.96 -22.98
CA ARG A 238 22.62 -12.61 -21.76
C ARG A 238 21.87 -13.89 -21.41
N ILE A 239 20.62 -14.08 -21.83
CA ILE A 239 19.87 -15.30 -21.56
C ILE A 239 20.27 -16.40 -22.54
N THR A 240 20.25 -16.10 -23.85
CA THR A 240 20.50 -17.09 -24.91
C THR A 240 21.91 -17.71 -24.82
N GLU A 241 22.92 -16.94 -24.42
CA GLU A 241 24.31 -17.43 -24.33
C GLU A 241 24.64 -18.08 -22.97
N ASN A 242 23.71 -18.05 -22.01
CA ASN A 242 23.98 -18.44 -20.63
C ASN A 242 23.78 -19.94 -20.38
N LYS A 243 24.82 -20.70 -20.72
CA LYS A 243 24.87 -22.15 -20.53
C LYS A 243 24.63 -22.58 -19.08
N LEU A 244 25.04 -21.78 -18.09
CA LEU A 244 24.85 -22.08 -16.67
C LEU A 244 23.38 -21.98 -16.27
N LEU A 245 22.69 -20.91 -16.71
CA LEU A 245 21.26 -20.75 -16.48
C LEU A 245 20.45 -21.86 -17.17
N ILE A 246 20.80 -22.21 -18.40
CA ILE A 246 20.16 -23.30 -19.15
C ILE A 246 20.34 -24.64 -18.42
N ALA A 247 21.57 -24.96 -17.98
CA ALA A 247 21.85 -26.18 -17.23
C ALA A 247 21.09 -26.23 -15.90
N ALA A 248 21.11 -25.15 -15.12
CA ALA A 248 20.38 -25.06 -13.87
C ALA A 248 18.85 -25.17 -14.07
N THR A 249 18.31 -24.60 -15.15
CA THR A 249 16.89 -24.75 -15.50
C THR A 249 16.58 -26.21 -15.86
N ALA A 250 17.47 -26.89 -16.60
CA ALA A 250 17.30 -28.30 -16.92
C ALA A 250 17.28 -29.19 -15.66
N ASP A 251 18.13 -28.90 -14.67
CA ASP A 251 18.16 -29.63 -13.38
C ASP A 251 16.89 -29.45 -12.53
N LEU A 252 16.14 -28.36 -12.78
CA LEU A 252 14.87 -28.09 -12.12
C LEU A 252 13.68 -28.80 -12.80
N ILE A 253 13.84 -29.24 -14.05
CA ILE A 253 12.85 -30.03 -14.79
C ILE A 253 12.95 -31.48 -14.32
N ARG A 254 12.09 -31.90 -13.37
CA ARG A 254 12.15 -33.23 -12.74
C ARG A 254 10.97 -34.17 -13.05
N GLY A 255 9.84 -33.64 -13.50
CA GLY A 255 8.63 -34.44 -13.79
C GLY A 255 8.58 -35.03 -15.19
N ASP A 256 7.79 -36.10 -15.38
CA ASP A 256 7.62 -36.82 -16.66
C ASP A 256 6.97 -35.96 -17.73
N THR A 257 6.16 -34.99 -17.31
CA THR A 257 5.52 -34.02 -18.19
C THR A 257 6.02 -32.62 -17.90
N VAL A 258 6.42 -31.91 -18.95
CA VAL A 258 6.71 -30.48 -18.92
C VAL A 258 5.58 -29.77 -19.64
N CYS A 259 4.89 -28.86 -18.95
CA CYS A 259 3.84 -28.05 -19.53
C CYS A 259 4.27 -26.57 -19.56
N VAL A 260 4.38 -26.02 -20.77
CA VAL A 260 4.77 -24.64 -21.02
C VAL A 260 3.52 -23.81 -21.33
N ILE A 261 3.24 -22.78 -20.53
CA ILE A 261 2.06 -21.92 -20.67
C ILE A 261 2.45 -20.45 -20.61
N GLY A 262 1.92 -19.64 -21.54
CA GLY A 262 2.12 -18.19 -21.56
C GLY A 262 3.56 -17.75 -21.88
N SER A 263 4.40 -18.65 -22.39
CA SER A 263 5.76 -18.35 -22.84
C SER A 263 5.89 -18.44 -24.36
N SER A 264 6.54 -17.45 -24.95
CA SER A 264 6.93 -17.45 -26.37
C SER A 264 8.37 -17.95 -26.61
N ASP A 265 9.09 -18.29 -25.53
CA ASP A 265 10.51 -18.68 -25.52
C ASP A 265 11.39 -17.93 -26.53
N TRP A 266 11.25 -16.60 -26.58
CA TRP A 266 11.94 -15.78 -27.57
C TRP A 266 13.48 -15.87 -27.48
N SER A 267 14.03 -16.32 -26.35
CA SER A 267 15.47 -16.53 -26.14
C SER A 267 15.96 -17.90 -26.58
N GLY A 268 15.06 -18.87 -26.76
CA GLY A 268 15.37 -20.29 -26.94
C GLY A 268 15.90 -20.99 -25.68
N ALA A 269 15.94 -20.31 -24.53
CA ALA A 269 16.55 -20.86 -23.32
C ALA A 269 15.69 -21.96 -22.70
N LEU A 270 14.36 -21.86 -22.76
CA LEU A 270 13.48 -22.93 -22.27
C LEU A 270 13.58 -24.16 -23.17
N THR A 271 13.55 -23.96 -24.48
CA THR A 271 13.75 -25.02 -25.48
C THR A 271 15.08 -25.74 -25.25
N ALA A 272 16.17 -24.99 -25.03
CA ALA A 272 17.49 -25.56 -24.74
C ALA A 272 17.53 -26.32 -23.40
N ALA A 273 16.85 -25.84 -22.37
CA ALA A 273 16.77 -26.49 -21.06
C ALA A 273 15.95 -27.80 -21.12
N ILE A 274 14.83 -27.80 -21.85
CA ILE A 274 14.01 -29.00 -22.10
C ILE A 274 14.83 -30.04 -22.88
N ALA A 275 15.52 -29.63 -23.94
CA ALA A 275 16.42 -30.50 -24.70
C ALA A 275 17.52 -31.09 -23.81
N ALA A 276 18.05 -30.30 -22.86
CA ALA A 276 19.05 -30.76 -21.92
C ALA A 276 18.52 -31.77 -20.90
N ALA A 277 17.33 -31.51 -20.34
CA ALA A 277 16.67 -32.44 -19.43
C ALA A 277 16.34 -33.78 -20.11
N ALA A 278 15.91 -33.75 -21.37
CA ALA A 278 15.52 -34.95 -22.08
C ALA A 278 16.70 -35.86 -22.49
N ARG A 279 17.94 -35.35 -22.45
CA ARG A 279 19.14 -36.18 -22.65
C ARG A 279 19.39 -37.14 -21.49
N THR A 280 18.87 -36.84 -20.30
CA THR A 280 19.10 -37.65 -19.10
C THR A 280 17.92 -38.53 -18.73
N ARG A 281 16.71 -38.22 -19.23
CA ARG A 281 15.47 -38.95 -18.94
C ARG A 281 14.39 -38.70 -20.00
N PRO A 282 13.39 -39.58 -20.17
CA PRO A 282 12.25 -39.29 -21.02
C PRO A 282 11.44 -38.11 -20.48
N VAL A 283 10.99 -37.22 -21.37
CA VAL A 283 10.16 -36.05 -21.04
C VAL A 283 9.08 -35.89 -22.10
N ARG A 284 7.81 -35.82 -21.67
CA ARG A 284 6.67 -35.41 -22.50
C ARG A 284 6.53 -33.90 -22.44
N VAL A 285 6.44 -33.22 -23.59
CA VAL A 285 6.35 -31.76 -23.67
C VAL A 285 4.99 -31.33 -24.20
N LEU A 286 4.24 -30.60 -23.39
CA LEU A 286 2.98 -29.95 -23.73
C LEU A 286 3.22 -28.44 -23.85
N TRP A 287 2.91 -27.84 -25.00
CA TRP A 287 3.17 -26.42 -25.25
C TRP A 287 1.89 -25.68 -25.61
N ALA A 288 1.44 -24.79 -24.72
CA ALA A 288 0.27 -23.97 -24.94
C ALA A 288 0.62 -22.72 -25.76
N LEU A 289 -0.16 -22.47 -26.82
CA LEU A 289 -0.05 -21.30 -27.68
C LEU A 289 -1.34 -20.48 -27.56
N ASN A 290 -1.22 -19.18 -27.34
CA ASN A 290 -2.38 -18.29 -27.30
C ASN A 290 -3.00 -18.08 -28.69
N ASP A 291 -2.20 -18.21 -29.76
CA ASP A 291 -2.70 -18.10 -31.13
C ASP A 291 -3.63 -19.28 -31.46
N PRO A 292 -4.89 -19.04 -31.89
CA PRO A 292 -5.81 -20.11 -32.27
C PRO A 292 -5.46 -20.81 -33.59
N ASP A 293 -4.47 -20.33 -34.36
CA ASP A 293 -4.09 -20.94 -35.64
C ASP A 293 -3.47 -22.34 -35.47
N ALA A 294 -4.23 -23.36 -35.90
CA ALA A 294 -3.79 -24.75 -35.89
C ALA A 294 -2.60 -25.02 -36.82
N ALA A 295 -2.49 -24.32 -37.96
CA ALA A 295 -1.36 -24.49 -38.87
C ALA A 295 -0.08 -23.92 -38.26
N GLY A 296 -0.16 -22.73 -37.64
CA GLY A 296 0.90 -22.15 -36.83
C GLY A 296 1.32 -23.03 -35.67
N ALA A 297 0.38 -23.70 -34.99
CA ALA A 297 0.69 -24.64 -33.92
C ALA A 297 1.48 -25.87 -34.41
N LEU A 298 1.10 -26.44 -35.56
CA LEU A 298 1.81 -27.56 -36.16
C LEU A 298 3.24 -27.17 -36.57
N SER A 299 3.40 -26.03 -37.26
CA SER A 299 4.72 -25.50 -37.64
C SER A 299 5.59 -25.22 -36.40
N THR A 300 4.98 -24.74 -35.31
CA THR A 300 5.70 -24.52 -34.05
C THR A 300 6.13 -25.84 -33.41
N ALA A 301 5.28 -26.87 -33.43
CA ALA A 301 5.61 -28.20 -32.94
C ALA A 301 6.79 -28.82 -33.71
N GLU A 302 6.80 -28.70 -35.04
CA GLU A 302 7.89 -29.20 -35.88
C GLU A 302 9.22 -28.49 -35.56
N ARG A 303 9.20 -27.16 -35.44
CA ARG A 303 10.37 -26.35 -35.10
C ARG A 303 10.91 -26.68 -33.71
N LEU A 304 10.02 -26.84 -32.72
CA LEU A 304 10.40 -27.25 -31.37
C LEU A 304 10.92 -28.68 -31.34
N ARG A 305 10.39 -29.59 -32.16
CA ARG A 305 10.91 -30.95 -32.31
C ARG A 305 12.32 -30.95 -32.88
N GLU A 306 12.58 -30.15 -33.91
CA GLU A 306 13.92 -29.98 -34.47
C GLU A 306 14.91 -29.41 -33.44
N ALA A 307 14.49 -28.41 -32.66
CA ALA A 307 15.34 -27.75 -31.68
C ALA A 307 15.59 -28.61 -30.42
N THR A 308 14.60 -29.39 -29.99
CA THR A 308 14.70 -30.22 -28.77
C THR A 308 15.18 -31.65 -29.03
N GLY A 309 14.99 -32.15 -30.25
CA GLY A 309 15.18 -33.57 -30.58
C GLY A 309 14.05 -34.48 -30.08
N LEU A 310 12.90 -33.91 -29.67
CA LEU A 310 11.80 -34.64 -29.01
C LEU A 310 10.45 -34.30 -29.63
N PRO A 311 9.46 -35.20 -29.59
CA PRO A 311 8.09 -34.84 -29.89
C PRO A 311 7.56 -33.77 -28.92
N VAL A 312 7.02 -32.69 -29.46
CA VAL A 312 6.34 -31.61 -28.70
C VAL A 312 4.90 -31.51 -29.18
N GLU A 313 3.93 -31.60 -28.26
CA GLU A 313 2.51 -31.44 -28.57
C GLU A 313 2.12 -29.97 -28.32
N CYS A 314 1.78 -29.24 -29.40
CA CYS A 314 1.37 -27.84 -29.33
C CYS A 314 -0.17 -27.71 -29.31
N PHE A 315 -0.68 -26.89 -28.41
CA PHE A 315 -2.13 -26.66 -28.23
C PHE A 315 -2.46 -25.20 -28.58
N PRO A 316 -3.19 -24.93 -29.68
CA PRO A 316 -3.56 -23.57 -30.08
C PRO A 316 -4.71 -23.00 -29.25
N GLY A 317 -4.81 -21.67 -29.22
CA GLY A 317 -5.94 -20.93 -28.65
C GLY A 317 -6.05 -20.98 -27.12
N VAL A 318 -4.95 -21.26 -26.42
CA VAL A 318 -4.94 -21.45 -24.97
C VAL A 318 -4.93 -20.14 -24.19
N ASP A 319 -6.01 -19.91 -23.43
CA ASP A 319 -6.16 -18.83 -22.47
C ASP A 319 -6.08 -19.38 -21.04
N SER A 320 -5.03 -18.95 -20.31
CA SER A 320 -4.82 -19.37 -18.92
C SER A 320 -5.94 -18.90 -17.97
N GLU A 321 -6.66 -17.83 -18.29
CA GLU A 321 -7.79 -17.34 -17.49
C GLU A 321 -8.99 -18.29 -17.50
N ARG A 322 -9.08 -19.15 -18.53
CA ARG A 322 -10.10 -20.20 -18.64
C ARG A 322 -9.56 -21.58 -18.29
N LEU A 323 -8.34 -21.90 -18.72
CA LEU A 323 -7.73 -23.22 -18.53
C LEU A 323 -7.59 -23.60 -17.05
N PHE A 324 -6.98 -22.74 -16.22
CA PHE A 324 -6.72 -23.09 -14.82
C PHE A 324 -7.99 -23.21 -13.97
N PRO A 325 -9.01 -22.35 -14.10
CA PRO A 325 -10.28 -22.56 -13.43
C PRO A 325 -10.96 -23.87 -13.83
N ALA A 326 -10.96 -24.21 -15.13
CA ALA A 326 -11.52 -25.48 -15.59
C ALA A 326 -10.72 -26.69 -15.07
N LEU A 327 -9.39 -26.57 -14.95
CA LEU A 327 -8.54 -27.59 -14.35
C LEU A 327 -8.82 -27.76 -12.86
N ALA A 328 -8.99 -26.66 -12.11
CA ALA A 328 -9.37 -26.70 -10.70
C ALA A 328 -10.73 -27.36 -10.50
N GLU A 329 -11.72 -27.05 -11.34
CA GLU A 329 -13.04 -27.68 -11.31
C GLU A 329 -12.94 -29.20 -11.55
N ARG A 330 -12.21 -29.63 -12.59
CA ARG A 330 -12.02 -31.06 -12.88
C ARG A 330 -11.23 -31.81 -11.82
N ALA A 331 -10.29 -31.12 -11.16
CA ALA A 331 -9.53 -31.63 -10.03
C ALA A 331 -10.30 -31.56 -8.69
N GLN A 332 -11.54 -31.05 -8.70
CA GLN A 332 -12.36 -30.85 -7.50
C GLN A 332 -11.71 -29.94 -6.45
N VAL A 333 -10.90 -28.98 -6.90
CA VAL A 333 -10.23 -27.98 -6.08
C VAL A 333 -11.13 -26.75 -5.97
N PRO A 334 -11.69 -26.42 -4.79
CA PRO A 334 -12.50 -25.23 -4.61
C PRO A 334 -11.67 -23.95 -4.77
N VAL A 335 -12.14 -23.08 -5.66
CA VAL A 335 -11.63 -21.72 -5.87
C VAL A 335 -12.73 -20.74 -5.43
N PRO A 336 -12.79 -20.36 -4.15
CA PRO A 336 -13.76 -19.37 -3.69
C PRO A 336 -13.49 -18.03 -4.39
N PRO A 337 -14.52 -17.24 -4.70
CA PRO A 337 -14.31 -15.89 -5.20
C PRO A 337 -13.48 -15.11 -4.18
N ARG A 338 -12.37 -14.51 -4.62
CA ARG A 338 -11.62 -13.60 -3.77
C ARG A 338 -12.55 -12.49 -3.29
N ALA A 339 -12.54 -12.24 -1.99
CA ALA A 339 -12.88 -10.92 -1.49
C ALA A 339 -11.76 -9.98 -1.96
N THR A 340 -11.82 -9.51 -3.21
CA THR A 340 -10.98 -8.41 -3.67
C THR A 340 -11.22 -7.22 -2.78
N GLY A 341 -10.16 -6.47 -2.49
CA GLY A 341 -10.10 -5.38 -1.53
C GLY A 341 -11.09 -4.24 -1.80
N LEU A 342 -12.35 -4.50 -1.49
CA LEU A 342 -13.26 -3.57 -0.86
C LEU A 342 -13.69 -4.27 0.42
N ARG A 343 -12.80 -4.26 1.43
CA ARG A 343 -13.29 -3.83 2.74
C ARG A 343 -13.74 -2.38 2.53
N HIS A 344 -14.85 -2.18 1.83
CA HIS A 344 -15.73 -1.12 2.22
C HIS A 344 -15.82 -1.31 3.73
N ARG A 345 -15.29 -0.34 4.48
CA ARG A 345 -15.87 -0.01 5.76
C ARG A 345 -17.32 0.38 5.44
N VAL A 346 -18.17 -0.59 5.04
CA VAL A 346 -19.61 -0.40 4.98
C VAL A 346 -19.95 -0.30 6.45
N ARG A 347 -19.96 0.94 6.95
CA ARG A 347 -20.59 1.24 8.21
C ARG A 347 -22.04 0.82 8.04
N HIS A 348 -22.37 -0.34 8.58
CA HIS A 348 -23.72 -0.86 8.46
C HIS A 348 -24.62 0.03 9.32
N HIS A 349 -25.55 0.77 8.72
CA HIS A 349 -26.40 1.74 9.43
C HIS A 349 -27.18 1.13 10.61
N SER A 350 -27.50 -0.16 10.52
CA SER A 350 -28.12 -0.91 11.62
C SER A 350 -27.17 -1.23 12.78
N TRP A 351 -25.85 -1.25 12.54
CA TRP A 351 -24.82 -1.50 13.55
C TRP A 351 -24.39 -0.21 14.25
N GLU A 352 -24.43 0.94 13.57
CA GLU A 352 -24.19 2.26 14.19
C GLU A 352 -25.20 2.56 15.31
N ARG A 353 -26.50 2.28 15.07
CA ARG A 353 -27.58 2.39 16.09
C ARG A 353 -27.39 1.43 17.28
N GLN A 354 -26.83 0.25 17.04
CA GLN A 354 -26.57 -0.71 18.13
C GLN A 354 -25.42 -0.28 19.04
N LEU A 355 -24.57 0.64 18.61
CA LEU A 355 -23.37 1.01 19.34
C LEU A 355 -23.59 2.24 20.23
N VAL A 356 -24.22 3.32 19.76
CA VAL A 356 -24.32 4.58 20.52
C VAL A 356 -25.47 4.57 21.55
N SER A 357 -26.58 3.89 21.27
CA SER A 357 -27.84 4.02 22.02
C SER A 357 -28.34 2.76 22.75
N GLN A 358 -27.54 1.68 22.82
CA GLN A 358 -27.90 0.53 23.66
C GLN A 358 -27.71 0.84 25.16
N PRO A 359 -28.69 0.53 26.03
CA PRO A 359 -28.50 0.58 27.48
C PRO A 359 -27.29 -0.25 27.92
N GLY A 360 -26.37 0.35 28.67
CA GLY A 360 -25.17 -0.32 29.18
C GLY A 360 -23.88 -0.14 28.35
N THR A 361 -23.89 0.62 27.26
CA THR A 361 -22.67 0.92 26.48
C THR A 361 -21.89 2.12 27.03
N HIS A 362 -21.55 2.09 28.32
CA HIS A 362 -20.67 3.10 28.92
C HIS A 362 -19.31 3.16 28.21
N PRO A 363 -18.62 4.32 28.22
CA PRO A 363 -17.24 4.39 27.75
C PRO A 363 -16.37 3.36 28.51
N PRO A 364 -15.50 2.60 27.81
CA PRO A 364 -14.65 1.61 28.43
C PRO A 364 -13.78 2.21 29.55
N ARG A 365 -13.50 1.42 30.58
CA ARG A 365 -12.65 1.80 31.72
C ARG A 365 -11.18 1.49 31.53
N ASP A 366 -10.81 1.05 30.33
CA ASP A 366 -9.45 0.72 29.94
C ASP A 366 -9.12 1.33 28.57
N VAL A 367 -7.84 1.57 28.35
CA VAL A 367 -7.34 2.25 27.15
C VAL A 367 -7.59 1.42 25.87
N PRO A 368 -7.28 0.11 25.80
CA PRO A 368 -7.54 -0.68 24.59
C PRO A 368 -9.02 -0.69 24.18
N GLY A 369 -9.92 -0.80 25.15
CA GLY A 369 -11.35 -0.72 24.95
C GLY A 369 -11.77 0.63 24.39
N LEU A 370 -11.29 1.74 24.97
CA LEU A 370 -11.61 3.08 24.48
C LEU A 370 -11.15 3.28 23.03
N LEU A 371 -9.91 2.89 22.71
CA LEU A 371 -9.36 2.98 21.36
C LEU A 371 -10.20 2.17 20.34
N LEU A 372 -10.63 0.96 20.73
CA LEU A 372 -11.50 0.13 19.90
C LEU A 372 -12.86 0.79 19.64
N GLN A 373 -13.44 1.47 20.64
CA GLN A 373 -14.71 2.19 20.45
C GLN A 373 -14.55 3.45 19.61
N LEU A 374 -13.46 4.19 19.75
CA LEU A 374 -13.15 5.33 18.88
C LEU A 374 -13.07 4.91 17.41
N GLU A 375 -12.41 3.79 17.12
CA GLU A 375 -12.31 3.24 15.76
C GLU A 375 -13.68 2.77 15.23
N ARG A 376 -14.40 1.97 16.02
CA ARG A 376 -15.68 1.37 15.59
C ARG A 376 -16.81 2.39 15.46
N ARG A 377 -16.90 3.36 16.38
CA ARG A 377 -18.09 4.23 16.53
C ARG A 377 -17.90 5.63 15.98
N PHE A 378 -16.67 6.14 15.97
CA PHE A 378 -16.39 7.53 15.63
C PHE A 378 -15.48 7.68 14.41
N GLY A 379 -14.95 6.56 13.88
CA GLY A 379 -14.15 6.54 12.65
C GLY A 379 -12.69 6.91 12.83
N TRP A 380 -12.21 6.93 14.07
CA TRP A 380 -10.80 7.14 14.38
C TRP A 380 -9.97 5.97 13.82
N ILE A 381 -8.69 6.20 13.57
CA ILE A 381 -7.80 5.14 13.09
C ILE A 381 -6.72 4.93 14.15
N ASN A 382 -6.74 3.74 14.77
CA ASN A 382 -5.71 3.32 15.71
C ASN A 382 -4.67 2.44 15.00
N GLN A 383 -3.47 2.97 14.78
CA GLN A 383 -2.32 2.25 14.26
C GLN A 383 -1.33 1.95 15.39
N GLN A 384 -1.70 1.02 16.27
CA GLN A 384 -0.82 0.50 17.30
C GLN A 384 -0.47 -0.97 17.03
N ARG A 385 0.77 -1.36 17.32
CA ARG A 385 1.22 -2.75 17.23
C ARG A 385 1.31 -3.35 18.63
N GLY A 386 0.59 -4.47 18.86
CA GLY A 386 0.58 -5.18 20.15
C GLY A 386 -0.73 -5.03 20.92
N THR A 387 -0.81 -5.68 22.09
CA THR A 387 -2.02 -5.77 22.92
C THR A 387 -1.97 -4.89 24.18
N VAL A 388 -0.84 -4.24 24.45
CA VAL A 388 -0.65 -3.38 25.63
C VAL A 388 -1.03 -1.95 25.25
N GLY A 389 -1.88 -1.28 26.04
CA GLY A 389 -2.26 0.12 25.78
C GLY A 389 -1.10 1.10 26.06
N PRO A 390 -1.07 2.27 25.39
CA PRO A 390 -0.06 3.28 25.64
C PRO A 390 -0.17 3.83 27.07
N ILE A 391 0.96 4.27 27.62
CA ILE A 391 1.03 5.00 28.89
C ILE A 391 1.33 6.49 28.69
N ARG A 392 1.81 6.90 27.51
CA ARG A 392 2.05 8.30 27.13
C ARG A 392 1.41 8.64 25.79
N LEU A 393 0.82 9.83 25.70
CA LEU A 393 0.26 10.41 24.49
C LEU A 393 1.04 11.67 24.11
N LEU A 394 1.70 11.65 22.94
CA LEU A 394 2.29 12.83 22.32
C LEU A 394 1.26 13.47 21.38
N TRP A 395 0.82 14.69 21.68
CA TRP A 395 -0.11 15.42 20.83
C TRP A 395 0.56 16.68 20.25
N PRO A 396 1.14 16.59 19.04
CA PRO A 396 1.68 17.76 18.36
C PRO A 396 0.58 18.65 17.81
N VAL A 397 0.67 19.95 18.09
CA VAL A 397 -0.27 20.96 17.63
C VAL A 397 0.49 22.21 17.18
N ARG A 398 0.27 22.63 15.94
CA ARG A 398 0.86 23.87 15.45
C ARG A 398 0.18 25.08 16.09
N LEU A 399 0.98 26.00 16.63
CA LEU A 399 0.47 27.25 17.18
C LEU A 399 -0.26 28.05 16.09
N ARG A 400 -1.44 28.54 16.42
CA ARG A 400 -2.29 29.38 15.56
C ARG A 400 -2.86 30.53 16.38
N SER A 401 -3.25 31.61 15.69
CA SER A 401 -3.99 32.72 16.30
C SER A 401 -5.30 32.30 16.98
N ARG A 402 -5.96 31.24 16.48
CA ARG A 402 -7.17 30.64 17.08
C ARG A 402 -7.23 29.13 16.90
N ALA A 403 -7.61 28.42 17.97
CA ALA A 403 -7.90 26.99 17.91
C ALA A 403 -9.15 26.70 17.07
N SER A 404 -9.24 25.47 16.54
CA SER A 404 -10.35 25.03 15.68
C SER A 404 -11.12 23.89 16.32
N VAL A 405 -12.30 23.58 15.79
CA VAL A 405 -13.11 22.44 16.23
C VAL A 405 -12.36 21.10 16.13
N ILE A 406 -11.41 20.98 15.19
CA ILE A 406 -10.55 19.80 15.08
C ILE A 406 -9.69 19.63 16.33
N HIS A 407 -9.10 20.73 16.84
CA HIS A 407 -8.35 20.70 18.09
C HIS A 407 -9.24 20.36 19.29
N MET A 408 -10.47 20.88 19.33
CA MET A 408 -11.45 20.57 20.38
C MET A 408 -11.74 19.07 20.44
N VAL A 409 -12.03 18.44 19.30
CA VAL A 409 -12.31 16.99 19.25
C VAL A 409 -11.06 16.18 19.64
N GLN A 410 -9.88 16.57 19.19
CA GLN A 410 -8.62 15.93 19.62
C GLN A 410 -8.42 16.07 21.14
N ALA A 411 -8.69 17.24 21.72
CA ALA A 411 -8.61 17.47 23.16
C ALA A 411 -9.57 16.58 23.95
N PHE A 412 -10.80 16.36 23.46
CA PHE A 412 -11.75 15.44 24.11
C PHE A 412 -11.22 14.01 24.16
N VAL A 413 -10.58 13.53 23.09
CA VAL A 413 -9.98 12.20 23.10
C VAL A 413 -8.74 12.16 24.00
N ALA A 414 -7.91 13.19 23.98
CA ALA A 414 -6.76 13.30 24.88
C ALA A 414 -7.19 13.30 26.35
N GLY A 415 -8.22 14.07 26.72
CA GLY A 415 -8.76 14.11 28.07
C GLY A 415 -9.35 12.78 28.52
N ALA A 416 -10.12 12.11 27.66
CA ALA A 416 -10.65 10.78 27.96
C ALA A 416 -9.54 9.74 28.20
N LEU A 417 -8.46 9.76 27.41
CA LEU A 417 -7.29 8.91 27.62
C LEU A 417 -6.54 9.29 28.91
N ALA A 418 -6.40 10.58 29.19
CA ALA A 418 -5.75 11.08 30.41
C ALA A 418 -6.47 10.61 31.68
N ARG A 419 -7.81 10.61 31.67
CA ARG A 419 -8.65 10.06 32.75
C ARG A 419 -8.41 8.57 33.01
N LEU A 420 -7.94 7.83 32.01
CA LEU A 420 -7.58 6.42 32.11
C LEU A 420 -6.11 6.18 32.49
N GLY A 421 -5.38 7.24 32.84
CA GLY A 421 -4.00 7.17 33.33
C GLY A 421 -2.93 7.34 32.25
N VAL A 422 -3.30 7.74 31.03
CA VAL A 422 -2.32 8.08 29.98
C VAL A 422 -1.74 9.47 30.24
N GLU A 423 -0.42 9.60 30.33
CA GLU A 423 0.25 10.90 30.46
C GLU A 423 0.16 11.66 29.12
N VAL A 424 -0.58 12.78 29.09
CA VAL A 424 -0.76 13.59 27.88
C VAL A 424 0.29 14.69 27.81
N ARG A 425 1.14 14.66 26.79
CA ARG A 425 2.07 15.75 26.45
C ARG A 425 1.61 16.48 25.20
N VAL A 426 1.10 17.69 25.38
CA VAL A 426 0.68 18.58 24.30
C VAL A 426 1.90 19.36 23.83
N CYS A 427 2.41 18.99 22.66
CA CYS A 427 3.61 19.57 22.06
C CYS A 427 3.20 20.72 21.13
N ILE A 428 3.35 21.96 21.59
CA ILE A 428 3.05 23.15 20.81
C ILE A 428 4.21 23.44 19.86
N ASP A 429 3.96 23.27 18.56
CA ASP A 429 4.85 23.70 17.49
C ASP A 429 4.68 25.22 17.27
N ASP A 430 5.46 25.97 18.05
CA ASP A 430 5.62 27.42 17.97
C ASP A 430 6.85 27.84 17.14
N VAL A 431 7.56 26.87 16.55
CA VAL A 431 8.78 27.14 15.79
C VAL A 431 8.44 27.90 14.50
N GLY A 432 8.98 29.11 14.39
CA GLY A 432 8.71 30.01 13.27
C GLY A 432 7.31 30.63 13.29
N SER A 433 6.58 30.55 14.40
CA SER A 433 5.35 31.33 14.61
C SER A 433 5.68 32.81 14.79
N ARG A 434 4.86 33.68 14.19
CA ARG A 434 4.90 35.14 14.45
C ARG A 434 3.89 35.58 15.52
N ASP A 435 2.99 34.68 15.92
CA ASP A 435 1.87 34.95 16.83
C ASP A 435 2.20 34.48 18.26
N ILE A 436 3.30 34.96 18.84
CA ILE A 436 3.72 34.57 20.21
C ILE A 436 2.61 34.94 21.22
N ASP A 437 1.94 36.08 21.02
CA ASP A 437 0.87 36.57 21.88
C ASP A 437 -0.38 35.67 21.88
N ALA A 438 -0.55 34.81 20.86
CA ALA A 438 -1.68 33.89 20.77
C ALA A 438 -1.48 32.59 21.58
N ALA A 439 -0.25 32.29 22.02
CA ALA A 439 0.09 31.02 22.67
C ALA A 439 -0.72 30.79 23.96
N ALA A 440 -0.89 31.83 24.78
CA ALA A 440 -1.62 31.73 26.04
C ALA A 440 -3.10 31.40 25.82
N ALA A 441 -3.77 32.11 24.91
CA ALA A 441 -5.19 31.87 24.60
C ALA A 441 -5.39 30.50 23.94
N PHE A 442 -4.52 30.13 23.00
CA PHE A 442 -4.55 28.83 22.34
C PHE A 442 -4.40 27.69 23.35
N ARG A 443 -3.43 27.79 24.27
CA ARG A 443 -3.23 26.83 25.35
C ARG A 443 -4.45 26.72 26.27
N ALA A 444 -5.04 27.86 26.67
CA ALA A 444 -6.22 27.87 27.53
C ALA A 444 -7.42 27.16 26.88
N ASP A 445 -7.60 27.30 25.56
CA ASP A 445 -8.63 26.56 24.82
C ASP A 445 -8.40 25.04 24.87
N LEU A 446 -7.16 24.59 24.63
CA LEU A 446 -6.82 23.16 24.69
C LEU A 446 -6.99 22.60 26.09
N GLU A 447 -6.53 23.31 27.12
CA GLU A 447 -6.67 22.91 28.54
C GLU A 447 -8.14 22.72 28.90
N ARG A 448 -9.00 23.69 28.55
CA ARG A 448 -10.44 23.62 28.78
C ARG A 448 -11.06 22.36 28.17
N TRP A 449 -10.77 22.08 26.90
CA TRP A 449 -11.36 20.93 26.22
C TRP A 449 -10.80 19.59 26.72
N ILE A 450 -9.54 19.53 27.12
CA ILE A 450 -8.98 18.34 27.79
C ILE A 450 -9.72 18.11 29.10
N ASP A 451 -9.92 19.14 29.92
CA ASP A 451 -10.61 19.05 31.20
C ASP A 451 -12.08 18.64 31.08
N HIS A 452 -12.74 18.99 29.97
CA HIS A 452 -14.14 18.62 29.73
C HIS A 452 -14.39 17.11 29.75
N THR A 453 -13.39 16.29 29.36
CA THR A 453 -13.51 14.82 29.33
C THR A 453 -12.53 14.12 30.27
N GLY A 454 -11.47 14.82 30.69
CA GLY A 454 -10.40 14.36 31.56
C GLY A 454 -10.21 15.25 32.78
N HIS A 455 -11.29 15.64 33.45
CA HIS A 455 -11.25 16.56 34.58
C HIS A 455 -10.18 16.16 35.62
N GLY A 456 -9.22 17.06 35.87
CA GLY A 456 -8.14 16.84 36.83
C GLY A 456 -7.05 15.85 36.38
N ALA A 457 -7.10 15.36 35.13
CA ALA A 457 -6.08 14.47 34.60
C ALA A 457 -4.76 15.20 34.35
N VAL A 458 -3.66 14.46 34.49
CA VAL A 458 -2.30 14.97 34.30
C VAL A 458 -2.05 15.25 32.82
N ARG A 459 -1.64 16.48 32.51
CA ARG A 459 -1.17 16.89 31.18
C ARG A 459 -0.02 17.88 31.30
N GLU A 460 0.88 17.84 30.33
CA GLU A 460 2.01 18.73 30.20
C GLU A 460 1.92 19.49 28.87
N PHE A 461 2.22 20.78 28.88
CA PHE A 461 2.35 21.59 27.67
C PHE A 461 3.82 21.89 27.44
N VAL A 462 4.32 21.55 26.24
CA VAL A 462 5.73 21.73 25.88
C VAL A 462 5.82 22.64 24.66
N SER A 463 6.63 23.70 24.77
CA SER A 463 7.04 24.53 23.65
C SER A 463 8.17 23.84 22.89
N LEU A 464 8.01 23.63 21.58
CA LEU A 464 9.10 23.11 20.75
C LEU A 464 10.27 24.09 20.69
N SER A 465 10.02 25.40 20.62
CA SER A 465 11.09 26.39 20.60
C SER A 465 11.94 26.34 21.87
N GLU A 466 11.31 26.25 23.04
CA GLU A 466 12.02 26.12 24.32
C GLU A 466 12.81 24.81 24.41
N PHE A 467 12.24 23.70 23.94
CA PHE A 467 12.94 22.41 23.90
C PHE A 467 14.18 22.46 23.01
N LEU A 468 14.06 23.01 21.80
CA LEU A 468 15.17 23.09 20.85
C LEU A 468 16.29 24.00 21.36
N ASP A 469 15.93 25.11 22.01
CA ASP A 469 16.86 25.99 22.70
C ASP A 469 17.64 25.26 23.80
N GLN A 470 16.98 24.38 24.56
CA GLN A 470 17.64 23.57 25.58
C GLN A 470 18.59 22.54 24.97
N VAL A 471 18.16 21.85 23.91
CA VAL A 471 19.00 20.88 23.19
C VAL A 471 20.26 21.54 22.63
N GLN A 472 20.15 22.71 22.02
CA GLN A 472 21.31 23.44 21.46
C GLN A 472 22.35 23.86 22.50
N ARG A 473 21.93 24.08 23.75
CA ARG A 473 22.83 24.48 24.85
C ARG A 473 23.63 23.31 25.42
N HIS A 474 23.25 22.06 25.12
CA HIS A 474 23.93 20.87 25.61
C HIS A 474 24.67 20.18 24.45
N PRO A 475 25.85 19.57 24.71
CA PRO A 475 26.51 18.76 23.70
C PRO A 475 25.63 17.57 23.31
N ALA A 476 25.62 17.22 22.01
CA ALA A 476 24.85 16.10 21.50
C ALA A 476 25.22 14.80 22.24
N ASP A 477 24.22 14.05 22.69
CA ASP A 477 24.45 12.74 23.27
C ASP A 477 24.97 11.79 22.18
N THR A 478 26.08 11.12 22.49
CA THR A 478 26.78 10.20 21.58
C THR A 478 26.61 8.74 21.99
N SER A 479 25.69 8.45 22.92
CA SER A 479 25.31 7.08 23.24
C SER A 479 24.80 6.33 22.00
N PRO A 480 25.02 5.00 21.89
CA PRO A 480 24.53 4.19 20.78
C PRO A 480 23.02 4.34 20.55
N GLU A 481 22.24 4.46 21.63
CA GLU A 481 20.80 4.66 21.60
C GLU A 481 20.43 6.03 20.98
N SER A 482 21.13 7.10 21.37
CA SER A 482 20.93 8.45 20.82
C SER A 482 21.41 8.58 19.38
N LEU A 483 22.36 7.76 18.93
CA LEU A 483 22.75 7.66 17.51
C LEU A 483 21.66 7.00 16.65
N LEU A 484 20.89 6.07 17.21
CA LEU A 484 19.73 5.48 16.53
C LEU A 484 18.51 6.41 16.54
N ARG A 485 18.40 7.29 17.54
CA ARG A 485 17.30 8.24 17.73
C ARG A 485 17.82 9.63 18.11
N PRO A 486 18.35 10.40 17.14
CA PRO A 486 18.92 11.71 17.43
C PRO A 486 17.88 12.67 18.02
N THR A 487 18.26 13.39 19.07
CA THR A 487 17.41 14.38 19.75
C THR A 487 17.74 15.82 19.35
N ASP A 488 18.63 16.03 18.38
CA ASP A 488 18.92 17.35 17.82
C ASP A 488 18.43 17.47 16.36
N PRO A 489 17.99 18.66 15.92
CA PRO A 489 17.46 18.87 14.57
C PRO A 489 18.42 18.56 13.44
N TRP A 490 19.72 18.77 13.62
CA TRP A 490 20.71 18.63 12.54
C TRP A 490 21.04 17.17 12.27
N SER A 491 21.17 16.37 13.32
CA SER A 491 21.31 14.93 13.19
C SER A 491 20.05 14.30 12.60
N VAL A 492 18.86 14.73 13.04
CA VAL A 492 17.60 14.30 12.40
C VAL A 492 17.58 14.67 10.92
N ALA A 493 17.96 15.90 10.55
CA ALA A 493 18.02 16.32 9.15
C ALA A 493 19.00 15.48 8.33
N ARG A 494 20.18 15.17 8.88
CA ARG A 494 21.18 14.33 8.21
C ARG A 494 20.66 12.91 7.96
N THR A 495 20.04 12.29 8.96
CA THR A 495 19.50 10.93 8.84
C THR A 495 18.31 10.89 7.89
N PHE A 496 17.40 11.86 8.03
CA PHE A 496 16.18 11.94 7.23
C PHE A 496 16.49 12.39 5.81
N TYR A 497 16.91 13.64 5.58
CA TYR A 497 17.14 14.17 4.23
C TYR A 497 18.32 13.53 3.50
N GLY A 498 19.27 12.95 4.21
CA GLY A 498 20.45 12.30 3.63
C GLY A 498 20.25 10.81 3.40
N GLU A 499 20.38 10.03 4.47
CA GLU A 499 20.65 8.58 4.36
C GLU A 499 19.40 7.74 4.06
N HIS A 500 18.20 8.17 4.47
CA HIS A 500 17.00 7.32 4.48
C HIS A 500 15.79 7.87 3.71
N ASN A 501 15.79 9.13 3.25
CA ASN A 501 14.65 9.65 2.48
C ASN A 501 14.74 9.23 1.02
N PRO A 502 13.74 8.49 0.51
CA PRO A 502 13.80 7.96 -0.84
C PRO A 502 13.64 9.10 -1.87
N SER A 503 12.80 10.13 -1.64
CA SER A 503 12.52 11.18 -2.63
C SER A 503 12.15 12.55 -2.06
N LEU A 504 12.55 13.62 -2.77
CA LEU A 504 12.09 14.99 -2.47
C LEU A 504 10.56 15.09 -2.49
N TYR A 505 9.89 14.35 -3.38
CA TYR A 505 8.44 14.34 -3.43
C TYR A 505 7.82 13.79 -2.14
N SER A 506 8.34 12.65 -1.65
CA SER A 506 7.91 12.03 -0.40
C SER A 506 8.08 13.02 0.76
N LEU A 507 9.22 13.72 0.81
CA LEU A 507 9.47 14.78 1.81
C LEU A 507 8.39 15.88 1.74
N LEU A 508 8.14 16.42 0.56
CA LEU A 508 7.12 17.45 0.34
C LEU A 508 5.71 16.96 0.71
N ALA A 509 5.40 15.68 0.45
CA ALA A 509 4.13 15.07 0.81
C ALA A 509 3.97 14.96 2.33
N ALA A 510 5.02 14.55 3.06
CA ALA A 510 5.00 14.44 4.52
C ALA A 510 4.77 15.78 5.23
N VAL A 511 5.27 16.87 4.65
CA VAL A 511 5.03 18.23 5.16
C VAL A 511 3.77 18.88 4.58
N LYS A 512 2.94 18.10 3.88
CA LYS A 512 1.66 18.53 3.29
C LYS A 512 1.83 19.68 2.29
N ALA A 513 2.99 19.76 1.61
CA ALA A 513 3.26 20.74 0.56
C ALA A 513 2.76 20.26 -0.81
N VAL A 514 2.65 18.95 -1.00
CA VAL A 514 2.05 18.30 -2.17
C VAL A 514 1.11 17.18 -1.70
N PRO A 515 0.11 16.78 -2.50
CA PRO A 515 -0.65 15.55 -2.23
C PRO A 515 0.28 14.35 -2.19
N ASN A 516 -0.15 13.26 -1.54
CA ASN A 516 0.55 11.99 -1.66
C ASN A 516 -0.09 11.17 -2.77
N LEU A 517 0.74 10.74 -3.72
CA LEU A 517 0.30 9.99 -4.89
C LEU A 517 1.02 8.65 -4.92
N THR A 518 0.30 7.63 -5.35
CA THR A 518 0.82 6.25 -5.40
C THR A 518 0.91 5.69 -6.81
N SER A 519 0.51 6.47 -7.82
CA SER A 519 0.59 6.07 -9.22
C SER A 519 1.01 7.22 -10.16
N TRP A 520 1.54 6.85 -11.32
CA TRP A 520 1.86 7.78 -12.41
C TRP A 520 0.62 8.46 -12.98
N ASP A 521 -0.50 7.75 -13.09
CA ASP A 521 -1.75 8.31 -13.60
C ASP A 521 -2.28 9.43 -12.69
N GLU A 522 -2.14 9.26 -11.37
CA GLU A 522 -2.45 10.31 -10.40
C GLU A 522 -1.49 11.50 -10.55
N LEU A 523 -0.21 11.26 -10.79
CA LEU A 523 0.79 12.32 -10.99
C LEU A 523 0.45 13.15 -12.22
N GLU A 524 0.15 12.50 -13.35
CA GLU A 524 -0.22 13.20 -14.59
C GLU A 524 -1.47 14.06 -14.41
N LYS A 525 -2.51 13.50 -13.77
CA LYS A 525 -3.77 14.23 -13.48
C LYS A 525 -3.56 15.41 -12.52
N ASN A 526 -2.56 15.34 -11.64
CA ASN A 526 -2.32 16.34 -10.59
C ASN A 526 -1.06 17.19 -10.82
N ALA A 527 -0.36 17.04 -11.94
CA ALA A 527 0.96 17.67 -12.17
C ALA A 527 0.91 19.19 -11.99
N TRP A 528 -0.04 19.87 -12.65
CA TRP A 528 -0.19 21.32 -12.52
C TRP A 528 -0.64 21.77 -11.13
N PRO A 529 -1.68 21.16 -10.51
CA PRO A 529 -2.01 21.41 -9.10
C PRO A 529 -0.82 21.24 -8.14
N ILE A 530 0.04 20.24 -8.35
CA ILE A 530 1.26 20.03 -7.56
C ILE A 530 2.21 21.22 -7.71
N VAL A 531 2.52 21.63 -8.95
CA VAL A 531 3.37 22.79 -9.21
C VAL A 531 2.82 24.04 -8.54
N GLN A 532 1.51 24.29 -8.66
CA GLN A 532 0.86 25.41 -7.98
C GLN A 532 0.96 25.32 -6.45
N SER A 533 0.87 24.11 -5.89
CA SER A 533 0.99 23.89 -4.45
C SER A 533 2.42 24.17 -3.96
N VAL A 534 3.44 23.69 -4.68
CA VAL A 534 4.85 23.95 -4.36
C VAL A 534 5.17 25.44 -4.41
N LEU A 535 4.66 26.17 -5.41
CA LEU A 535 4.88 27.61 -5.54
C LEU A 535 4.19 28.45 -4.45
N ARG A 536 3.12 27.94 -3.84
CA ARG A 536 2.33 28.67 -2.82
C ARG A 536 2.64 28.27 -1.38
N THR A 537 3.27 27.12 -1.17
CA THR A 537 3.49 26.59 0.18
C THR A 537 4.75 27.19 0.79
N ASP A 538 4.62 27.77 1.98
CA ASP A 538 5.77 28.29 2.73
C ASP A 538 6.79 27.19 3.05
N ALA A 539 8.06 27.49 2.84
CA ALA A 539 9.18 26.59 3.14
C ALA A 539 9.28 26.26 4.64
N ASN A 540 8.65 27.02 5.54
CA ASN A 540 8.65 26.75 6.98
C ASN A 540 8.08 25.38 7.34
N ARG A 541 7.24 24.78 6.49
CA ARG A 541 6.71 23.43 6.71
C ARG A 541 7.80 22.36 6.70
N LEU A 542 8.91 22.60 6.01
CA LEU A 542 10.10 21.74 6.02
C LEU A 542 10.77 21.65 7.39
N LEU A 543 10.45 22.57 8.32
CA LEU A 543 10.97 22.51 9.69
C LEU A 543 10.23 21.47 10.53
N THR A 544 8.96 21.17 10.23
CA THR A 544 8.10 20.30 11.07
C THR A 544 8.76 18.97 11.46
N PRO A 545 9.32 18.16 10.53
CA PRO A 545 9.98 16.92 10.90
C PRO A 545 11.23 17.17 11.76
N LEU A 546 11.96 18.24 11.46
CA LEU A 546 13.23 18.58 12.10
C LEU A 546 13.05 19.15 13.52
N THR A 547 11.88 19.65 13.86
CA THR A 547 11.57 20.23 15.16
C THR A 547 10.80 19.26 16.04
N LEU A 548 9.86 18.51 15.45
CA LEU A 548 9.00 17.58 16.16
C LEU A 548 9.67 16.24 16.46
N TRP A 549 10.39 15.66 15.50
CA TRP A 549 11.00 14.34 15.69
C TRP A 549 12.10 14.30 16.75
N PRO A 550 12.95 15.33 16.92
CA PRO A 550 13.86 15.40 18.06
C PRO A 550 13.16 15.23 19.41
N TYR A 551 12.00 15.86 19.59
CA TYR A 551 11.22 15.76 20.83
C TYR A 551 10.56 14.39 20.98
N LEU A 552 10.03 13.80 19.91
CA LEU A 552 9.55 12.41 19.95
C LEU A 552 10.70 11.45 20.31
N ASN A 553 11.87 11.65 19.71
CA ASN A 553 13.04 10.81 19.95
C ASN A 553 13.49 10.89 21.42
N SER A 554 13.50 12.08 22.03
CA SER A 554 13.82 12.21 23.46
C SER A 554 12.81 11.47 24.34
N MET A 555 11.51 11.57 24.04
CA MET A 555 10.48 10.79 24.75
C MET A 555 10.69 9.27 24.62
N LEU A 556 11.13 8.80 23.45
CA LEU A 556 11.36 7.39 23.16
C LEU A 556 12.70 6.85 23.70
N LEU A 557 13.60 7.71 24.18
CA LEU A 557 14.75 7.29 24.98
C LEU A 557 14.35 7.03 26.44
N GLU A 558 13.27 7.67 26.90
CA GLU A 558 12.73 7.55 28.26
C GLU A 558 11.62 6.49 28.39
N SER A 559 11.28 5.78 27.31
CA SER A 559 10.15 4.83 27.28
C SER A 559 10.29 3.75 26.23
N ALA A 560 9.61 2.61 26.44
CA ALA A 560 9.48 1.63 25.38
C ALA A 560 8.64 2.20 24.22
N THR A 561 8.87 1.73 23.01
CA THR A 561 8.17 2.28 21.83
C THR A 561 6.66 2.08 21.88
N ASN A 562 6.20 0.95 22.43
CA ASN A 562 4.78 0.62 22.52
C ASN A 562 4.05 1.41 23.61
N ASP A 563 4.80 2.08 24.50
CA ASP A 563 4.27 2.89 25.59
C ASP A 563 3.82 4.27 25.11
N VAL A 564 4.32 4.71 23.96
CA VAL A 564 4.05 6.04 23.40
C VAL A 564 3.07 5.91 22.23
N MET A 565 2.08 6.80 22.21
CA MET A 565 1.15 6.97 21.10
C MET A 565 1.13 8.44 20.66
N THR A 566 1.05 8.72 19.36
CA THR A 566 0.83 10.08 18.87
C THR A 566 -0.65 10.34 18.60
N LEU A 567 -1.14 11.53 18.90
CA LEU A 567 -2.48 12.00 18.52
C LEU A 567 -2.36 13.03 17.39
N GLY A 568 -3.06 12.83 16.28
CA GLY A 568 -2.91 13.74 15.13
C GLY A 568 -4.04 13.69 14.11
N GLY A 569 -3.85 14.43 13.02
CA GLY A 569 -4.73 14.37 11.84
C GLY A 569 -4.34 13.20 10.94
N ARG A 570 -5.30 12.59 10.24
CA ARG A 570 -5.00 11.51 9.26
C ARG A 570 -4.03 11.97 8.16
N ASP A 571 -4.02 13.26 7.85
CA ASP A 571 -3.10 13.88 6.90
C ASP A 571 -1.63 13.91 7.39
N GLU A 572 -1.36 13.54 8.64
CA GLU A 572 -0.01 13.37 9.21
C GLU A 572 0.51 11.94 9.12
N ALA A 573 -0.30 10.98 8.62
CA ALA A 573 0.10 9.58 8.55
C ALA A 573 1.41 9.37 7.79
N ILE A 574 1.65 10.16 6.74
CA ILE A 574 2.87 10.10 5.91
C ILE A 574 4.09 10.59 6.69
N LEU A 575 3.95 11.68 7.46
CA LEU A 575 5.00 12.19 8.34
C LEU A 575 5.46 11.09 9.29
N TRP A 576 4.51 10.43 9.95
CA TRP A 576 4.83 9.35 10.88
C TRP A 576 5.33 8.08 10.19
N ALA A 577 4.83 7.77 8.99
CA ALA A 577 5.35 6.67 8.20
C ALA A 577 6.82 6.88 7.82
N GLN A 578 7.21 8.11 7.47
CA GLN A 578 8.61 8.45 7.18
C GLN A 578 9.47 8.37 8.42
N TRP A 579 9.00 8.88 9.56
CA TRP A 579 9.73 8.71 10.82
C TRP A 579 10.02 7.21 11.09
N ARG A 580 9.03 6.33 10.89
CA ARG A 580 9.20 4.88 11.09
C ARG A 580 10.17 4.26 10.09
N GLN A 581 10.18 4.73 8.85
CA GLN A 581 11.14 4.28 7.84
C GLN A 581 12.57 4.72 8.19
N THR A 582 12.73 5.93 8.73
CA THR A 582 14.03 6.50 9.07
C THR A 582 14.61 5.96 10.38
N PHE A 583 13.78 5.80 11.43
CA PHE A 583 14.25 5.46 12.79
C PHE A 583 13.72 4.10 13.29
N GLY A 584 13.06 3.33 12.43
CA GLY A 584 12.56 1.98 12.72
C GLY A 584 11.19 1.95 13.41
N PHE A 585 10.90 0.85 14.11
CA PHE A 585 9.64 0.72 14.85
C PHE A 585 9.57 1.74 15.99
N GLY A 586 8.41 2.37 16.17
CA GLY A 586 8.18 3.38 17.19
C GLY A 586 6.73 3.47 17.64
N PRO A 587 6.24 4.67 18.00
CA PRO A 587 5.00 4.84 18.74
C PRO A 587 3.78 4.32 17.96
N GLY A 588 2.70 4.02 18.68
CA GLY A 588 1.38 3.90 18.08
C GLY A 588 0.89 5.26 17.54
N HIS A 589 -0.11 5.25 16.68
CA HIS A 589 -0.71 6.48 16.18
C HIS A 589 -2.24 6.43 16.26
N LEU A 590 -2.84 7.51 16.75
CA LEU A 590 -4.29 7.71 16.79
C LEU A 590 -4.65 8.90 15.92
N TYR A 591 -5.34 8.64 14.82
CA TYR A 591 -5.72 9.67 13.85
C TYR A 591 -7.19 10.04 13.95
N ASN A 592 -7.43 11.35 14.01
CA ASN A 592 -8.75 11.95 13.90
C ASN A 592 -9.38 11.67 12.52
N PRO A 593 -10.68 11.35 12.43
CA PRO A 593 -11.42 11.24 11.18
C PRO A 593 -11.22 12.44 10.24
N TYR A 594 -11.09 12.15 8.94
CA TYR A 594 -10.87 13.17 7.90
C TYR A 594 -12.15 13.94 7.56
N ILE A 595 -12.03 15.28 7.45
CA ILE A 595 -13.07 16.14 6.87
C ILE A 595 -12.76 16.38 5.39
N LYS A 596 -13.63 15.88 4.50
CA LYS A 596 -13.46 16.03 3.06
C LYS A 596 -13.48 17.50 2.65
N SER A 597 -12.53 17.86 1.79
CA SER A 597 -12.46 19.17 1.11
C SER A 597 -12.31 20.40 2.02
N LEU A 598 -11.93 20.22 3.29
CA LEU A 598 -11.68 21.31 4.25
C LEU A 598 -10.25 21.26 4.77
N LYS A 599 -9.53 22.37 4.62
CA LYS A 599 -8.20 22.56 5.23
C LYS A 599 -8.36 23.05 6.67
N HIS A 600 -7.38 22.76 7.53
CA HIS A 600 -7.40 23.16 8.95
C HIS A 600 -7.48 24.68 9.20
N ASP A 601 -7.04 25.48 8.24
CA ASP A 601 -7.12 26.95 8.26
C ASP A 601 -8.46 27.50 7.73
N ALA A 602 -9.37 26.64 7.28
CA ALA A 602 -10.69 27.05 6.83
C ALA A 602 -11.43 27.80 7.94
N HIS A 603 -12.01 28.96 7.57
CA HIS A 603 -12.79 29.79 8.50
C HIS A 603 -13.95 29.02 9.12
N MET A 604 -14.59 28.10 8.39
CA MET A 604 -15.72 27.30 8.91
C MET A 604 -15.36 26.42 10.11
N LEU A 605 -14.08 26.16 10.37
CA LEU A 605 -13.65 25.39 11.54
C LEU A 605 -13.51 26.24 12.81
N ARG A 606 -13.82 27.54 12.72
CA ARG A 606 -13.68 28.54 13.78
C ARG A 606 -14.87 29.49 13.74
N TRP A 607 -15.57 29.65 14.83
CA TRP A 607 -16.65 30.61 14.94
C TRP A 607 -16.56 31.35 16.27
N SER A 608 -17.18 32.51 16.34
CA SER A 608 -17.21 33.36 17.54
C SER A 608 -18.62 33.44 18.15
N SER A 609 -19.62 32.83 17.52
CA SER A 609 -21.00 32.80 17.99
C SER A 609 -21.77 31.61 17.42
N GLU A 610 -22.87 31.27 18.08
CA GLU A 610 -23.79 30.23 17.61
C GLU A 610 -24.39 30.56 16.24
N GLU A 611 -24.72 31.84 16.02
CA GLU A 611 -25.29 32.33 14.76
C GLU A 611 -24.32 32.18 13.58
N GLU A 612 -23.01 32.28 13.83
CA GLU A 612 -22.00 32.04 12.80
C GLU A 612 -21.94 30.57 12.39
N LEU A 613 -21.93 29.65 13.36
CA LEU A 613 -21.97 28.21 13.06
C LEU A 613 -23.28 27.80 12.39
N ARG A 614 -24.43 28.32 12.85
CA ARG A 614 -25.74 28.12 12.22
C ARG A 614 -25.70 28.49 10.74
N ARG A 615 -25.19 29.67 10.40
CA ARG A 615 -25.04 30.12 8.99
C ARG A 615 -24.09 29.23 8.18
N HIS A 616 -23.06 28.64 8.79
CA HIS A 616 -22.19 27.67 8.10
C HIS A 616 -22.91 26.36 7.81
N LEU A 617 -23.66 25.82 8.78
CA LEU A 617 -24.42 24.59 8.61
C LEU A 617 -25.51 24.73 7.54
N LEU A 618 -26.29 25.83 7.58
CA LEU A 618 -27.35 26.09 6.61
C LEU A 618 -26.81 26.22 5.18
N ARG A 619 -25.73 26.99 4.98
CA ARG A 619 -25.09 27.11 3.66
C ARG A 619 -24.50 25.80 3.16
N THR A 620 -23.98 24.97 4.07
CA THR A 620 -23.41 23.67 3.69
C THR A 620 -24.50 22.70 3.24
N ARG A 621 -25.66 22.71 3.89
CA ARG A 621 -26.83 21.91 3.52
C ARG A 621 -27.31 22.16 2.08
N GLU A 622 -27.10 23.37 1.56
CA GLU A 622 -27.47 23.74 0.18
C GLU A 622 -26.52 23.13 -0.87
N LEU A 623 -25.37 22.59 -0.47
CA LEU A 623 -24.38 22.04 -1.40
C LEU A 623 -24.63 20.55 -1.69
N PRO A 624 -24.39 20.08 -2.93
CA PRO A 624 -24.44 18.65 -3.24
C PRO A 624 -23.47 17.82 -2.38
N GLY A 625 -23.95 16.71 -1.81
CA GLY A 625 -23.13 15.80 -1.00
C GLY A 625 -22.80 16.30 0.42
N TRP A 626 -23.54 17.28 0.94
CA TRP A 626 -23.40 17.77 2.32
C TRP A 626 -23.58 16.68 3.38
N ASP A 627 -24.36 15.66 3.04
CA ASP A 627 -24.74 14.50 3.85
C ASP A 627 -23.83 13.28 3.66
N ALA A 628 -22.89 13.34 2.73
CA ALA A 628 -21.94 12.26 2.46
C ALA A 628 -20.97 12.05 3.64
N GLU A 629 -20.59 10.81 3.91
CA GLU A 629 -19.65 10.49 4.99
C GLU A 629 -18.34 11.29 4.86
N GLY A 630 -17.89 11.88 5.97
CA GLY A 630 -16.70 12.74 6.02
C GLY A 630 -16.93 14.18 5.57
N SER A 631 -18.13 14.55 5.10
CA SER A 631 -18.50 15.96 4.89
C SER A 631 -18.64 16.69 6.24
N TYR A 632 -18.61 18.03 6.19
CA TYR A 632 -18.54 18.90 7.37
C TYR A 632 -19.65 18.66 8.40
N VAL A 633 -20.91 18.57 7.97
CA VAL A 633 -22.07 18.39 8.87
C VAL A 633 -22.08 17.00 9.54
N PRO A 634 -21.98 15.88 8.80
CA PRO A 634 -21.84 14.55 9.42
C PRO A 634 -20.67 14.46 10.39
N TRP A 635 -19.53 15.07 10.03
CA TRP A 635 -18.35 15.05 10.88
C TRP A 635 -18.58 15.81 12.20
N LEU A 636 -19.17 17.01 12.15
CA LEU A 636 -19.50 17.78 13.36
C LEU A 636 -20.50 17.02 14.24
N PHE A 637 -21.55 16.47 13.65
CA PHE A 637 -22.52 15.66 14.39
C PHE A 637 -21.85 14.49 15.12
N GLN A 638 -21.04 13.70 14.42
CA GLN A 638 -20.43 12.51 15.00
C GLN A 638 -19.32 12.85 16.02
N ASN A 639 -18.43 13.78 15.69
CA ASN A 639 -17.19 14.01 16.44
C ASN A 639 -17.24 15.21 17.38
N ALA A 640 -18.04 16.24 17.09
CA ALA A 640 -18.15 17.43 17.94
C ALA A 640 -19.39 17.41 18.86
N LEU A 641 -20.43 16.63 18.52
CA LEU A 641 -21.63 16.48 19.35
C LEU A 641 -21.66 15.13 20.08
N LEU A 642 -21.67 13.99 19.36
CA LEU A 642 -21.88 12.68 20.00
C LEU A 642 -20.68 12.16 20.78
N LEU A 643 -19.46 12.36 20.27
CA LEU A 643 -18.24 11.89 20.91
C LEU A 643 -18.03 12.42 22.34
N PRO A 644 -18.04 13.74 22.62
CA PRO A 644 -17.86 14.23 23.99
C PRO A 644 -18.97 13.74 24.93
N GLY A 645 -20.23 13.72 24.48
CA GLY A 645 -21.33 13.16 25.28
C GLY A 645 -21.12 11.69 25.62
N TYR A 646 -20.68 10.88 24.65
CA TYR A 646 -20.30 9.47 24.90
C TYR A 646 -19.16 9.32 25.90
N LEU A 647 -18.09 10.13 25.75
CA LEU A 647 -16.93 10.10 26.64
C LEU A 647 -17.29 10.52 28.08
N ASN A 648 -18.27 11.42 28.25
CA ASN A 648 -18.78 11.87 29.55
C ASN A 648 -19.94 11.04 30.08
N ASN A 649 -20.38 10.03 29.32
CA ASN A 649 -21.55 9.22 29.65
C ASN A 649 -22.83 10.06 29.84
N GLU A 650 -22.98 11.08 29.00
CA GLU A 650 -24.17 11.93 28.91
C GLU A 650 -25.28 11.24 28.11
N PRO A 651 -26.56 11.54 28.38
CA PRO A 651 -27.67 11.03 27.57
C PRO A 651 -27.56 11.52 26.12
N VAL A 652 -27.99 10.68 25.19
CA VAL A 652 -28.06 11.05 23.77
C VAL A 652 -28.98 12.27 23.62
N PRO A 653 -28.61 13.28 22.82
CA PRO A 653 -29.50 14.40 22.52
C PRO A 653 -30.79 13.92 21.86
N GLU A 654 -31.93 14.42 22.32
CA GLU A 654 -33.26 14.10 21.77
C GLU A 654 -33.93 15.39 21.27
N THR A 655 -34.64 15.29 20.16
CA THR A 655 -35.53 16.35 19.66
C THR A 655 -36.93 15.76 19.49
N GLU A 656 -37.82 16.09 20.43
CA GLU A 656 -39.16 15.49 20.53
C GLU A 656 -39.09 13.96 20.54
N ASP A 657 -39.50 13.29 19.46
CA ASP A 657 -39.53 11.83 19.33
C ASP A 657 -38.29 11.23 18.64
N PHE A 658 -37.30 12.05 18.26
CA PHE A 658 -36.09 11.58 17.56
C PHE A 658 -34.88 11.51 18.52
N PRO A 659 -34.40 10.31 18.89
CA PRO A 659 -33.08 10.16 19.50
C PRO A 659 -32.02 10.41 18.43
N LEU A 660 -31.18 11.43 18.62
CA LEU A 660 -30.12 11.78 17.67
C LEU A 660 -28.88 10.90 17.88
N ASP A 661 -29.06 9.59 17.91
CA ASP A 661 -28.04 8.59 18.21
C ASP A 661 -27.20 8.15 16.99
N SER A 662 -27.63 8.53 15.80
CA SER A 662 -27.09 8.07 14.52
C SER A 662 -27.28 9.12 13.45
N TRP A 663 -26.39 9.11 12.44
CA TRP A 663 -26.49 10.03 11.32
C TRP A 663 -27.82 9.88 10.56
N ALA A 664 -28.30 8.64 10.41
CA ALA A 664 -29.59 8.36 9.80
C ALA A 664 -30.76 8.99 10.58
N ALA A 665 -30.75 8.93 11.92
CA ALA A 665 -31.77 9.58 12.74
C ALA A 665 -31.70 11.11 12.63
N PHE A 666 -30.50 11.67 12.58
CA PHE A 666 -30.29 13.10 12.37
C PHE A 666 -30.82 13.57 11.01
N VAL A 667 -30.54 12.85 9.92
CA VAL A 667 -31.06 13.16 8.58
C VAL A 667 -32.58 13.02 8.54
N ALA A 668 -33.15 11.96 9.12
CA ALA A 668 -34.60 11.78 9.19
C ALA A 668 -35.29 12.94 9.93
N ALA A 669 -34.70 13.44 11.03
CA ALA A 669 -35.20 14.59 11.75
C ALA A 669 -35.11 15.89 10.91
N ILE A 670 -34.05 16.06 10.09
CA ILE A 670 -33.95 17.18 9.14
C ILE A 670 -35.06 17.11 8.08
N GLU A 671 -35.33 15.92 7.55
CA GLU A 671 -36.36 15.67 6.54
C GLU A 671 -37.77 15.90 7.10
N ASP A 672 -37.99 15.59 8.37
CA ASP A 672 -39.24 15.88 9.12
C ASP A 672 -39.36 17.36 9.55
N GLY A 673 -38.43 18.22 9.11
CA GLY A 673 -38.48 19.67 9.36
C GLY A 673 -38.09 20.08 10.78
N ARG A 674 -37.45 19.20 11.55
CA ARG A 674 -36.99 19.51 12.93
C ARG A 674 -35.77 20.44 12.91
N PRO A 675 -35.63 21.35 13.89
CA PRO A 675 -34.53 22.31 13.96
C PRO A 675 -33.22 21.68 14.48
N VAL A 676 -32.87 20.47 14.05
CA VAL A 676 -31.69 19.74 14.56
C VAL A 676 -30.36 20.36 14.17
N LEU A 677 -30.31 21.17 13.10
CA LEU A 677 -29.13 21.98 12.77
C LEU A 677 -28.93 23.13 13.77
N ASP A 678 -30.01 23.71 14.29
CA ASP A 678 -29.92 24.75 15.34
C ASP A 678 -29.47 24.13 16.66
N LEU A 679 -29.97 22.93 16.99
CA LEU A 679 -29.50 22.17 18.14
C LEU A 679 -28.00 21.84 18.01
N LEU A 680 -27.57 21.36 16.85
CA LEU A 680 -26.16 21.09 16.57
C LEU A 680 -25.32 22.36 16.74
N ALA A 681 -25.75 23.49 16.15
CA ALA A 681 -25.07 24.77 16.29
C ALA A 681 -24.95 25.21 17.76
N ALA A 682 -26.05 25.15 18.52
CA ALA A 682 -26.08 25.56 19.91
C ALA A 682 -25.16 24.70 20.78
N ARG A 683 -25.29 23.37 20.71
CA ARG A 683 -24.53 22.43 21.53
C ARG A 683 -23.03 22.45 21.22
N VAL A 684 -22.68 22.42 19.93
CA VAL A 684 -21.26 22.44 19.52
C VAL A 684 -20.64 23.81 19.81
N THR A 685 -21.40 24.91 19.73
CA THR A 685 -20.90 26.23 20.15
C THR A 685 -20.70 26.31 21.65
N ASP A 686 -21.59 25.74 22.45
CA ASP A 686 -21.48 25.69 23.90
C ASP A 686 -20.16 25.04 24.32
N LEU A 687 -19.87 23.86 23.76
CA LEU A 687 -18.60 23.14 23.94
C LEU A 687 -17.38 23.92 23.43
N PHE A 688 -17.53 24.64 22.32
CA PHE A 688 -16.40 25.33 21.67
C PHE A 688 -16.01 26.62 22.40
N LEU A 689 -17.00 27.45 22.78
CA LEU A 689 -16.78 28.82 23.26
C LEU A 689 -16.94 29.00 24.77
N ARG A 690 -17.77 28.19 25.45
CA ARG A 690 -18.04 28.45 26.88
C ARG A 690 -16.94 27.86 27.76
N PRO A 691 -16.54 28.58 28.83
CA PRO A 691 -15.45 28.21 29.72
C PRO A 691 -15.72 26.94 30.54
#